data_AF-A0A4P8ZWL0-F1
#
_entry.id   AF-A0A4P8ZWL0-F1
#
_cell.length_a   1.000
_cell.length_b   1.000
_cell.length_c   1.000
_cell.angle_alpha   90.00
_cell.angle_beta   90.00
_cell.angle_gamma   90.00
#
_symmetry.space_group_name_H-M   'P 1'
#
loop_
_entity.id
_entity.type
_entity.pdbx_description
1 polymer ?
#
loop_
_entity_poly.entity_id
_entity_poly.type
_entity_poly.pdbx_seq_one_letter_code
_entity_poly.pdbx_strand_id
1 'polypeptide(L)'
;MWKLIISVIGATLAACIAVPATAGAASEYDDIIDKVSTKTLIHHIDNYSGKTCGSPDDDYAKKWLFAFKQKRYYSGDPKDHQAAVESLERAMSSPKGAYAVVYEQNKKHNGTAYLIKVFWTEDGKDDYVYRFYKNHQTSGIALARKEGSRTKLYVATIASPKLVLGGSNCAPEYLWGHKQSRAFVSDLNISAESNKKLFTSTFPVDYPSGYAGPKFPDNRSAIGWWPDSSQYDDFTEKITTKDLVSYVNRNKKFCAPADHSNSWFTALRRANVSMAKGHFYHKDYMTSLERAMATGAYAVAYSAEPSGPRYIIVYWSENRKDFHIKFYGDAPYRTATITHKWGSNAKLYGMFAGSVKPFWDQGGCEVEFLQGNYSNNAVPIAQFNESYMPWYGGNNMKIFTSTFDVEYPDGYRGKPIPGDRRNIKYLALGDSFSSGEGDTDKNPATDRKYYRQWTDVNEDKAKGAPREKCHVSTRSYPYKLANWMGLGSGPSAVWASVACSGATVYDMNWDNSGGYEGQGSPLGRLHGYDNKGVLQKMALNEMIPGRVKQIEFVKKYQPKVITLTAGGNDVDFGGKLANCAIYPVSCNWATSSKRNELKNDLRNQFDKLKNFYDELKSASSHKAKIYVLGYPQFVNGDPNAKCKSTLNLDNREREMITNAVTYYNSVIKQAARAAGVKYIDTETALGNHRLCDQTDSYVNGVASLRDLAFSGSELQESFHPNAKGHSAIAARFKEELRGENPLHYENCPGTGKLYCPDDSATKKSIPDTEYFTVQNEDEDMRVVHYQSASGQVVKKEILTIKTHEIPYKSLSPIKITLYSNPIKLGEVFAGADGKIDSSVTIPATIPAGYHTLELSGVDEKGHKLNLYQTILIKGPNPDDIDENGTPDKNQPCGAFIQAANKDEDLDGIDDACDPEITDPILYTARNGKSSLGEDEDRIYLFRNTRAANLTGVTNDYVDKSKNQNNADALVGHTLSEETRGLAFNKLVVMKEADGDIKKGTPIILAKDVNEKCYALKPEDYLSPALKPGAKDYKLRGLIKLSKLPKGASCEE
;
A
#
# COMPACT_ATOMS: atom_id res chain seq x y z
N MET A 1 -24.42 -54.70 -31.68
CA MET A 1 -25.69 -55.15 -31.05
C MET A 1 -26.04 -54.11 -29.99
N TRP A 2 -27.24 -53.48 -30.01
CA TRP A 2 -28.50 -53.96 -29.40
C TRP A 2 -28.35 -54.16 -27.87
N LYS A 3 -29.13 -53.56 -26.95
CA LYS A 3 -30.35 -52.68 -26.95
C LYS A 3 -30.19 -51.63 -25.82
N LEU A 4 -30.73 -50.40 -25.84
CA LEU A 4 -32.13 -49.92 -25.93
C LEU A 4 -32.98 -50.26 -24.66
N ILE A 5 -33.23 -49.27 -23.81
CA ILE A 5 -34.28 -49.25 -22.75
C ILE A 5 -34.97 -47.87 -22.79
N ILE A 6 -36.30 -47.83 -22.56
CA ILE A 6 -37.15 -46.64 -22.55
C ILE A 6 -38.08 -46.66 -21.32
N SER A 7 -38.06 -45.57 -20.54
CA SER A 7 -39.13 -44.82 -19.83
C SER A 7 -40.33 -45.47 -19.09
N VAL A 8 -40.90 -44.70 -18.12
CA VAL A 8 -42.18 -44.84 -17.35
C VAL A 8 -42.29 -46.10 -16.43
N ILE A 9 -42.97 -46.17 -15.26
CA ILE A 9 -43.98 -45.41 -14.46
C ILE A 9 -43.65 -45.59 -12.94
N GLY A 10 -44.01 -44.78 -11.92
CA GLY A 10 -44.68 -43.46 -11.84
C GLY A 10 -45.83 -43.34 -10.79
N ALA A 11 -45.55 -43.23 -9.47
CA ALA A 11 -46.54 -43.08 -8.37
C ALA A 11 -45.95 -42.26 -7.19
N THR A 12 -46.40 -41.04 -6.81
CA THR A 12 -47.61 -40.57 -6.08
C THR A 12 -47.65 -40.76 -4.55
N LEU A 13 -47.40 -39.68 -3.79
CA LEU A 13 -48.24 -39.09 -2.72
C LEU A 13 -47.63 -37.70 -2.36
N ALA A 14 -48.30 -36.57 -2.61
CA ALA A 14 -49.34 -35.93 -1.78
C ALA A 14 -48.80 -35.15 -0.55
N ALA A 15 -48.64 -33.83 -0.72
CA ALA A 15 -48.53 -32.85 0.37
C ALA A 15 -49.37 -31.62 -0.02
N CYS A 16 -50.22 -31.14 0.89
CA CYS A 16 -51.17 -30.06 0.58
C CYS A 16 -50.49 -28.68 0.72
N ILE A 17 -50.26 -28.00 -0.41
CA ILE A 17 -50.04 -26.55 -0.46
C ILE A 17 -51.32 -25.91 -1.00
N ALA A 18 -51.87 -24.95 -0.27
CA ALA A 18 -53.05 -24.20 -0.69
C ALA A 18 -52.69 -23.22 -1.81
N VAL A 19 -52.76 -23.67 -3.07
CA VAL A 19 -52.67 -22.79 -4.25
C VAL A 19 -54.00 -22.03 -4.38
N PRO A 20 -54.01 -20.68 -4.46
CA PRO A 20 -55.23 -19.91 -4.66
C PRO A 20 -55.82 -20.20 -6.05
N ALA A 21 -57.12 -20.51 -6.09
CA ALA A 21 -57.83 -20.96 -7.29
C ALA A 21 -58.15 -19.81 -8.27
N THR A 22 -57.13 -19.18 -8.86
CA THR A 22 -57.27 -18.26 -10.01
C THR A 22 -56.16 -18.47 -11.03
N ALA A 23 -55.94 -19.73 -11.44
CA ALA A 23 -55.28 -20.02 -12.71
C ALA A 23 -56.22 -19.65 -13.86
N GLY A 24 -56.29 -18.36 -14.19
CA GLY A 24 -57.03 -17.88 -15.35
C GLY A 24 -56.51 -18.56 -16.62
N ALA A 25 -57.40 -19.01 -17.50
CA ALA A 25 -57.01 -19.66 -18.73
C ALA A 25 -56.15 -18.70 -19.57
N ALA A 26 -54.89 -19.08 -19.84
CA ALA A 26 -54.01 -18.33 -20.72
C ALA A 26 -54.70 -18.16 -22.08
N SER A 27 -54.87 -16.92 -22.50
CA SER A 27 -55.55 -16.61 -23.75
C SER A 27 -54.62 -16.91 -24.93
N GLU A 28 -55.19 -17.16 -26.12
CA GLU A 28 -54.39 -17.33 -27.34
C GLU A 28 -53.52 -16.09 -27.64
N TYR A 29 -53.95 -14.91 -27.19
CA TYR A 29 -53.16 -13.68 -27.31
C TYR A 29 -51.94 -13.65 -26.38
N ASP A 30 -51.98 -14.36 -25.25
CA ASP A 30 -50.85 -14.46 -24.31
C ASP A 30 -49.74 -15.34 -24.92
N ASP A 31 -50.13 -16.47 -25.52
CA ASP A 31 -49.25 -17.37 -26.29
C ASP A 31 -48.63 -16.66 -27.50
N ILE A 32 -49.42 -15.84 -28.22
CA ILE A 32 -48.88 -14.99 -29.29
C ILE A 32 -47.86 -13.99 -28.73
N ILE A 33 -48.16 -13.27 -27.64
CA ILE A 33 -47.25 -12.25 -27.07
C ILE A 33 -45.92 -12.89 -26.61
N ASP A 34 -45.96 -14.04 -25.92
CA ASP A 34 -44.74 -14.73 -25.51
C ASP A 34 -43.93 -15.18 -26.73
N LYS A 35 -44.58 -15.80 -27.73
CA LYS A 35 -43.91 -16.27 -28.95
C LYS A 35 -43.39 -15.16 -29.87
N VAL A 36 -43.98 -13.96 -29.88
CA VAL A 36 -43.53 -12.85 -30.75
C VAL A 36 -42.60 -11.86 -30.05
N SER A 37 -42.33 -11.99 -28.75
CA SER A 37 -41.46 -11.06 -27.99
C SER A 37 -40.15 -11.69 -27.51
N THR A 38 -39.25 -10.87 -26.96
CA THR A 38 -38.05 -11.34 -26.26
C THR A 38 -37.69 -10.39 -25.12
N LYS A 39 -37.04 -10.92 -24.07
CA LYS A 39 -36.50 -10.14 -22.94
C LYS A 39 -34.98 -9.90 -23.05
N THR A 40 -34.31 -10.56 -23.99
CA THR A 40 -32.86 -10.48 -24.20
C THR A 40 -32.53 -10.23 -25.68
N LEU A 41 -31.34 -9.68 -25.93
CA LEU A 41 -30.73 -9.43 -27.24
C LEU A 41 -29.35 -10.10 -27.26
N ILE A 42 -29.31 -11.42 -27.09
CA ILE A 42 -28.06 -12.18 -27.03
C ILE A 42 -27.29 -12.07 -28.34
N HIS A 43 -26.06 -11.60 -28.27
CA HIS A 43 -25.13 -11.52 -29.40
C HIS A 43 -24.13 -12.68 -29.35
N HIS A 44 -24.54 -13.85 -29.83
CA HIS A 44 -23.67 -15.01 -30.03
C HIS A 44 -23.95 -15.64 -31.39
N ILE A 45 -22.92 -15.80 -32.22
CA ILE A 45 -23.05 -16.51 -33.50
C ILE A 45 -21.83 -17.39 -33.78
N ASP A 46 -22.08 -18.69 -33.98
CA ASP A 46 -21.16 -19.63 -34.62
C ASP A 46 -21.48 -19.76 -36.11
N ASN A 47 -20.46 -19.81 -36.96
CA ASN A 47 -20.63 -20.15 -38.37
C ASN A 47 -19.66 -21.23 -38.86
N TYR A 48 -20.06 -21.91 -39.93
CA TYR A 48 -19.36 -23.06 -40.52
C TYR A 48 -17.95 -22.72 -41.08
N SER A 49 -17.55 -21.44 -41.06
CA SER A 49 -16.24 -20.95 -41.49
C SER A 49 -15.32 -20.58 -40.32
N GLY A 50 -15.66 -20.98 -39.08
CA GLY A 50 -14.86 -20.72 -37.88
C GLY A 50 -14.82 -19.26 -37.43
N LYS A 51 -15.71 -18.40 -37.93
CA LYS A 51 -15.81 -16.99 -37.53
C LYS A 51 -16.89 -16.81 -36.47
N THR A 52 -16.50 -16.91 -35.20
CA THR A 52 -17.39 -16.62 -34.05
C THR A 52 -17.37 -15.13 -33.69
N CYS A 53 -18.43 -14.65 -33.03
CA CYS A 53 -18.45 -13.35 -32.34
C CYS A 53 -19.39 -13.37 -31.13
N GLY A 54 -18.95 -12.69 -30.07
CA GLY A 54 -19.64 -12.55 -28.79
C GLY A 54 -19.62 -13.81 -27.93
N SER A 55 -20.37 -13.77 -26.83
CA SER A 55 -20.59 -14.84 -25.85
C SER A 55 -22.09 -15.18 -25.75
N PRO A 56 -22.50 -16.42 -25.37
CA PRO A 56 -23.89 -16.70 -25.00
C PRO A 56 -24.45 -15.77 -23.90
N ASP A 57 -23.56 -15.18 -23.10
CA ASP A 57 -23.89 -14.21 -22.03
C ASP A 57 -23.89 -12.74 -22.48
N ASP A 58 -23.51 -12.43 -23.72
CA ASP A 58 -23.45 -11.05 -24.24
C ASP A 58 -24.85 -10.51 -24.58
N ASP A 59 -25.62 -10.17 -23.54
CA ASP A 59 -26.95 -9.56 -23.69
C ASP A 59 -26.88 -8.05 -24.01
N TYR A 60 -27.29 -7.68 -25.22
CA TYR A 60 -27.42 -6.29 -25.64
C TYR A 60 -28.74 -5.62 -25.22
N ALA A 61 -29.61 -6.29 -24.44
CA ALA A 61 -30.88 -5.73 -23.96
C ALA A 61 -30.75 -4.33 -23.37
N LYS A 62 -29.72 -4.09 -22.53
CA LYS A 62 -29.43 -2.75 -21.97
C LYS A 62 -28.42 -1.91 -22.79
N LYS A 63 -27.87 -2.47 -23.89
CA LYS A 63 -26.77 -1.87 -24.67
C LYS A 63 -27.14 -1.55 -26.13
N TRP A 64 -28.35 -1.91 -26.62
CA TRP A 64 -28.75 -1.69 -28.02
C TRP A 64 -28.75 -0.22 -28.45
N LEU A 65 -29.26 0.70 -27.62
CA LEU A 65 -29.29 2.13 -27.97
C LEU A 65 -27.87 2.72 -27.98
N PHE A 66 -27.00 2.24 -27.09
CA PHE A 66 -25.58 2.58 -27.14
C PHE A 66 -24.93 2.09 -28.45
N ALA A 67 -25.16 0.83 -28.83
CA ALA A 67 -24.68 0.26 -30.09
C ALA A 67 -25.21 1.02 -31.32
N PHE A 68 -26.45 1.51 -31.30
CA PHE A 68 -27.02 2.36 -32.35
C PHE A 68 -26.25 3.68 -32.54
N LYS A 69 -25.63 4.22 -31.49
CA LYS A 69 -24.81 5.45 -31.54
C LYS A 69 -23.36 5.20 -31.94
N GLN A 70 -22.92 3.94 -32.03
CA GLN A 70 -21.58 3.55 -32.49
C GLN A 70 -21.54 3.39 -34.01
N LYS A 71 -20.41 3.76 -34.64
CA LYS A 71 -20.19 3.69 -36.09
C LYS A 71 -18.74 3.39 -36.51
N ARG A 72 -18.02 2.57 -35.74
CA ARG A 72 -16.56 2.34 -35.87
C ARG A 72 -16.14 1.81 -37.24
N TYR A 73 -16.98 0.98 -37.88
CA TYR A 73 -16.73 0.38 -39.19
C TYR A 73 -17.66 0.90 -40.32
N TYR A 74 -18.37 2.01 -40.08
CA TYR A 74 -19.34 2.55 -41.04
C TYR A 74 -18.64 3.30 -42.20
N SER A 75 -18.99 2.95 -43.45
CA SER A 75 -18.36 3.46 -44.68
C SER A 75 -19.24 4.39 -45.53
N GLY A 76 -20.43 4.78 -45.04
CA GLY A 76 -21.30 5.78 -45.70
C GLY A 76 -21.04 7.22 -45.24
N ASP A 77 -21.90 8.17 -45.65
CA ASP A 77 -21.75 9.58 -45.24
C ASP A 77 -21.93 9.70 -43.70
N PRO A 78 -20.94 10.24 -42.95
CA PRO A 78 -21.05 10.44 -41.51
C PRO A 78 -22.30 11.19 -41.05
N LYS A 79 -22.92 12.00 -41.92
CA LYS A 79 -24.18 12.73 -41.69
C LYS A 79 -25.40 11.81 -41.62
N ASP A 80 -25.44 10.70 -42.36
CA ASP A 80 -26.59 9.77 -42.34
C ASP A 80 -26.72 9.12 -40.96
N HIS A 81 -25.60 8.70 -40.36
CA HIS A 81 -25.57 8.22 -38.98
C HIS A 81 -25.94 9.31 -37.98
N GLN A 82 -25.40 10.52 -38.14
CA GLN A 82 -25.69 11.67 -37.28
C GLN A 82 -27.20 11.96 -37.24
N ALA A 83 -27.83 12.08 -38.42
CA ALA A 83 -29.26 12.29 -38.56
C ALA A 83 -30.10 11.13 -38.01
N ALA A 84 -29.65 9.88 -38.19
CA ALA A 84 -30.32 8.70 -37.63
C ALA A 84 -30.38 8.74 -36.10
N VAL A 85 -29.26 9.06 -35.43
CA VAL A 85 -29.18 9.17 -33.96
C VAL A 85 -30.10 10.29 -33.47
N GLU A 86 -29.95 11.50 -34.02
CA GLU A 86 -30.75 12.65 -33.59
C GLU A 86 -32.25 12.45 -33.85
N SER A 87 -32.62 11.75 -34.94
CA SER A 87 -34.02 11.42 -35.26
C SER A 87 -34.61 10.38 -34.32
N LEU A 88 -33.84 9.35 -33.96
CA LEU A 88 -34.26 8.37 -32.95
C LEU A 88 -34.40 9.03 -31.58
N GLU A 89 -33.47 9.90 -31.17
CA GLU A 89 -33.55 10.62 -29.89
C GLU A 89 -34.76 11.56 -29.83
N ARG A 90 -35.11 12.24 -30.93
CA ARG A 90 -36.38 12.98 -31.04
C ARG A 90 -37.60 12.06 -30.90
N ALA A 91 -37.60 10.90 -31.56
CA ALA A 91 -38.69 9.93 -31.45
C ALA A 91 -38.84 9.29 -30.06
N MET A 92 -37.74 9.13 -29.31
CA MET A 92 -37.74 8.59 -27.95
C MET A 92 -38.13 9.64 -26.89
N SER A 93 -37.88 10.93 -27.15
CA SER A 93 -38.19 12.03 -26.21
C SER A 93 -39.54 12.73 -26.49
N SER A 94 -40.05 12.65 -27.72
CA SER A 94 -41.34 13.21 -28.13
C SER A 94 -42.52 12.37 -27.61
N PRO A 95 -43.57 12.96 -27.00
CA PRO A 95 -44.78 12.22 -26.65
C PRO A 95 -45.57 11.75 -27.89
N LYS A 96 -45.35 12.40 -29.05
CA LYS A 96 -45.87 12.03 -30.37
C LYS A 96 -44.93 11.10 -31.15
N GLY A 97 -43.75 10.82 -30.61
CA GLY A 97 -42.79 9.89 -31.18
C GLY A 97 -43.05 8.46 -30.73
N ALA A 98 -42.62 7.51 -31.54
CA ALA A 98 -42.66 6.09 -31.20
C ALA A 98 -41.51 5.33 -31.86
N TYR A 99 -41.12 4.21 -31.26
CA TYR A 99 -40.10 3.32 -31.79
C TYR A 99 -40.41 1.84 -31.49
N ALA A 100 -39.74 0.95 -32.21
CA ALA A 100 -39.76 -0.48 -31.99
C ALA A 100 -38.37 -1.08 -32.24
N VAL A 101 -37.99 -2.08 -31.45
CA VAL A 101 -36.72 -2.81 -31.54
C VAL A 101 -37.02 -4.27 -31.82
N VAL A 102 -36.70 -4.73 -33.03
CA VAL A 102 -36.91 -6.11 -33.48
C VAL A 102 -35.57 -6.83 -33.52
N TYR A 103 -35.52 -7.98 -32.86
CA TYR A 103 -34.40 -8.92 -32.83
C TYR A 103 -34.66 -10.03 -33.87
N GLU A 104 -33.73 -10.25 -34.79
CA GLU A 104 -33.84 -11.26 -35.84
C GLU A 104 -32.71 -12.29 -35.72
N GLN A 105 -33.05 -13.52 -35.32
CA GLN A 105 -32.10 -14.60 -34.99
C GLN A 105 -32.32 -15.81 -35.91
N ASN A 106 -31.52 -15.93 -36.99
CA ASN A 106 -31.67 -17.07 -37.90
C ASN A 106 -31.02 -18.34 -37.33
N LYS A 107 -31.83 -19.38 -37.06
CA LYS A 107 -31.37 -20.69 -36.56
C LYS A 107 -30.72 -21.59 -37.63
N LYS A 108 -30.67 -21.19 -38.91
CA LYS A 108 -30.05 -21.97 -39.99
C LYS A 108 -28.65 -21.45 -40.34
N HIS A 109 -27.67 -22.36 -40.43
CA HIS A 109 -26.25 -22.06 -40.73
C HIS A 109 -25.97 -21.41 -42.10
N ASN A 110 -27.00 -21.09 -42.91
CA ASN A 110 -26.86 -20.53 -44.26
C ASN A 110 -26.70 -18.99 -44.24
N GLY A 111 -25.62 -18.51 -43.62
CA GLY A 111 -24.99 -17.24 -43.98
C GLY A 111 -25.74 -15.92 -43.71
N THR A 112 -26.77 -15.90 -42.86
CA THR A 112 -27.39 -14.64 -42.38
C THR A 112 -27.13 -14.44 -40.90
N ALA A 113 -26.43 -13.34 -40.57
CA ALA A 113 -26.10 -12.97 -39.20
C ALA A 113 -27.33 -12.46 -38.42
N TYR A 114 -27.22 -12.40 -37.08
CA TYR A 114 -28.20 -11.70 -36.24
C TYR A 114 -28.22 -10.21 -36.58
N LEU A 115 -29.42 -9.64 -36.54
CA LEU A 115 -29.67 -8.22 -36.75
C LEU A 115 -30.60 -7.69 -35.64
N ILE A 116 -30.28 -6.52 -35.07
CA ILE A 116 -31.30 -5.68 -34.44
C ILE A 116 -31.76 -4.68 -35.49
N LYS A 117 -33.06 -4.62 -35.75
CA LYS A 117 -33.69 -3.58 -36.57
C LYS A 117 -34.44 -2.63 -35.64
N VAL A 118 -34.05 -1.36 -35.66
CA VAL A 118 -34.71 -0.28 -34.91
C VAL A 118 -35.55 0.53 -35.88
N PHE A 119 -36.82 0.71 -35.54
CA PHE A 119 -37.80 1.46 -36.33
C PHE A 119 -38.32 2.62 -35.50
N TRP A 120 -38.56 3.79 -36.11
CA TRP A 120 -39.09 4.94 -35.37
C TRP A 120 -39.86 5.95 -36.22
N THR A 121 -40.62 6.80 -35.54
CA THR A 121 -41.32 7.97 -36.09
C THR A 121 -41.24 9.11 -35.08
N GLU A 122 -41.00 10.34 -35.54
CA GLU A 122 -40.73 11.52 -34.68
C GLU A 122 -42.03 12.16 -34.14
N ASP A 123 -43.08 12.11 -34.95
CA ASP A 123 -44.37 12.78 -34.77
C ASP A 123 -45.60 11.88 -35.04
N GLY A 124 -45.40 10.70 -35.62
CA GLY A 124 -46.46 9.83 -36.13
C GLY A 124 -46.85 8.65 -35.24
N LYS A 125 -46.64 8.70 -33.92
CA LYS A 125 -46.99 7.60 -33.00
C LYS A 125 -48.38 7.02 -33.24
N ASP A 126 -49.38 7.90 -33.27
CA ASP A 126 -50.79 7.51 -33.34
C ASP A 126 -51.26 7.19 -34.77
N ASP A 127 -50.40 7.37 -35.78
CA ASP A 127 -50.68 6.99 -37.18
C ASP A 127 -50.47 5.48 -37.43
N TYR A 128 -49.87 4.77 -36.48
CA TYR A 128 -49.60 3.33 -36.56
C TYR A 128 -50.18 2.62 -35.33
N VAL A 129 -50.57 1.35 -35.50
CA VAL A 129 -51.12 0.52 -34.42
C VAL A 129 -50.81 -0.95 -34.67
N TYR A 130 -50.31 -1.65 -33.65
CA TYR A 130 -50.13 -3.10 -33.71
C TYR A 130 -51.48 -3.81 -33.62
N ARG A 131 -51.71 -4.76 -34.52
CA ARG A 131 -52.87 -5.66 -34.50
C ARG A 131 -52.43 -7.10 -34.45
N PHE A 132 -53.18 -7.91 -33.70
CA PHE A 132 -53.09 -9.36 -33.78
C PHE A 132 -53.70 -9.84 -35.09
N TYR A 133 -53.13 -10.90 -35.65
CA TYR A 133 -53.73 -11.62 -36.78
C TYR A 133 -53.62 -13.14 -36.57
N LYS A 134 -54.56 -13.87 -37.18
CA LYS A 134 -54.58 -15.32 -37.23
C LYS A 134 -55.17 -15.75 -38.57
N ASN A 135 -54.50 -16.65 -39.26
CA ASN A 135 -55.00 -17.38 -40.42
C ASN A 135 -54.79 -18.88 -40.21
N HIS A 136 -55.21 -19.72 -41.16
CA HIS A 136 -55.14 -21.19 -41.02
C HIS A 136 -53.73 -21.79 -40.92
N GLN A 137 -52.66 -21.00 -41.04
CA GLN A 137 -51.26 -21.47 -41.02
C GLN A 137 -50.34 -20.67 -40.08
N THR A 138 -50.72 -19.46 -39.68
CA THR A 138 -49.90 -18.56 -38.86
C THR A 138 -50.74 -17.63 -37.97
N SER A 139 -50.26 -17.38 -36.76
CA SER A 139 -50.68 -16.29 -35.88
C SER A 139 -49.52 -15.33 -35.62
N GLY A 140 -49.82 -14.10 -35.24
CA GLY A 140 -48.79 -13.10 -34.99
C GLY A 140 -49.31 -11.69 -34.78
N ILE A 141 -48.39 -10.73 -34.89
CA ILE A 141 -48.64 -9.29 -34.71
C ILE A 141 -48.13 -8.51 -35.92
N ALA A 142 -48.88 -7.49 -36.36
CA ALA A 142 -48.50 -6.63 -37.48
C ALA A 142 -48.73 -5.16 -37.15
N LEU A 143 -47.74 -4.30 -37.41
CA LEU A 143 -47.93 -2.85 -37.31
C LEU A 143 -48.74 -2.35 -38.53
N ALA A 144 -50.03 -2.14 -38.33
CA ALA A 144 -50.92 -1.53 -39.31
C ALA A 144 -50.74 0.00 -39.30
N ARG A 145 -50.76 0.61 -40.49
CA ARG A 145 -50.87 2.07 -40.64
C ARG A 145 -52.35 2.45 -40.70
N LYS A 146 -52.75 3.54 -40.04
CA LYS A 146 -54.09 4.13 -40.19
C LYS A 146 -54.27 4.73 -41.58
N GLU A 147 -55.51 4.72 -42.05
CA GLU A 147 -55.88 5.26 -43.37
C GLU A 147 -55.66 6.78 -43.44
N GLY A 148 -55.35 7.32 -44.63
CA GLY A 148 -55.06 8.75 -44.85
C GLY A 148 -53.70 9.28 -44.35
N SER A 149 -53.07 8.58 -43.40
CA SER A 149 -51.78 8.94 -42.78
C SER A 149 -50.63 9.20 -43.78
N ARG A 150 -49.78 10.20 -43.50
CA ARG A 150 -48.61 10.59 -44.33
C ARG A 150 -47.26 10.66 -43.59
N THR A 151 -47.24 10.50 -42.27
CA THR A 151 -46.02 10.48 -41.42
C THR A 151 -44.93 9.50 -41.89
N LYS A 152 -43.70 9.72 -41.43
CA LYS A 152 -42.54 8.90 -41.80
C LYS A 152 -42.31 7.79 -40.78
N LEU A 153 -42.02 6.59 -41.28
CA LEU A 153 -41.39 5.52 -40.52
C LEU A 153 -39.97 5.36 -41.05
N TYR A 154 -38.99 5.47 -40.16
CA TYR A 154 -37.57 5.25 -40.41
C TYR A 154 -37.17 3.86 -39.90
N VAL A 155 -36.08 3.31 -40.45
CA VAL A 155 -35.47 2.05 -39.99
C VAL A 155 -33.95 2.14 -40.06
N ALA A 156 -33.26 1.49 -39.13
CA ALA A 156 -31.82 1.24 -39.20
C ALA A 156 -31.46 -0.11 -38.56
N THR A 157 -30.30 -0.63 -38.95
CA THR A 157 -29.80 -1.96 -38.57
C THR A 157 -28.54 -1.83 -37.72
N ILE A 158 -28.57 -2.49 -36.55
CA ILE A 158 -27.42 -2.70 -35.68
C ILE A 158 -27.00 -4.17 -35.81
N ALA A 159 -25.73 -4.43 -36.13
CA ALA A 159 -25.15 -5.78 -36.15
C ALA A 159 -23.61 -5.71 -36.14
N SER A 160 -22.94 -6.87 -36.07
CA SER A 160 -21.47 -6.93 -36.09
C SER A 160 -20.92 -6.75 -37.52
N PRO A 161 -19.99 -5.80 -37.75
CA PRO A 161 -19.31 -5.65 -39.03
C PRO A 161 -18.50 -6.89 -39.47
N LYS A 162 -17.90 -7.63 -38.53
CA LYS A 162 -17.15 -8.88 -38.82
C LYS A 162 -18.02 -9.98 -39.43
N LEU A 163 -19.28 -10.06 -38.99
CA LEU A 163 -20.24 -11.06 -39.44
C LEU A 163 -20.98 -10.64 -40.72
N VAL A 164 -21.24 -9.34 -40.90
CA VAL A 164 -22.09 -8.81 -41.99
C VAL A 164 -21.28 -8.22 -43.16
N LEU A 165 -20.15 -7.58 -42.88
CA LEU A 165 -19.30 -6.87 -43.86
C LEU A 165 -17.91 -7.52 -44.01
N GLY A 166 -17.63 -8.60 -43.29
CA GLY A 166 -16.34 -9.29 -43.30
C GLY A 166 -15.20 -8.55 -42.58
N GLY A 167 -15.52 -7.50 -41.81
CA GLY A 167 -14.55 -6.69 -41.07
C GLY A 167 -13.93 -7.40 -39.84
N SER A 168 -13.28 -6.61 -38.97
CA SER A 168 -12.67 -7.11 -37.72
C SER A 168 -13.59 -7.01 -36.49
N ASN A 169 -14.43 -5.98 -36.44
CA ASN A 169 -15.24 -5.64 -35.25
C ASN A 169 -16.33 -6.67 -34.93
N CYS A 170 -16.25 -7.32 -33.76
CA CYS A 170 -17.30 -8.21 -33.26
C CYS A 170 -18.45 -7.48 -32.56
N ALA A 171 -18.27 -6.26 -32.04
CA ALA A 171 -19.33 -5.54 -31.34
C ALA A 171 -20.44 -5.14 -32.33
N PRO A 172 -21.73 -5.30 -31.95
CA PRO A 172 -22.85 -4.72 -32.70
C PRO A 172 -22.74 -3.20 -32.74
N GLU A 173 -22.92 -2.61 -33.92
CA GLU A 173 -22.99 -1.16 -34.12
C GLU A 173 -23.87 -0.80 -35.33
N TYR A 174 -24.13 0.49 -35.54
CA TYR A 174 -24.89 0.96 -36.70
C TYR A 174 -24.18 0.59 -38.01
N LEU A 175 -24.82 -0.25 -38.83
CA LEU A 175 -24.28 -0.63 -40.14
C LEU A 175 -24.89 0.18 -41.29
N TRP A 176 -26.20 0.41 -41.27
CA TRP A 176 -26.92 1.22 -42.26
C TRP A 176 -28.35 1.51 -41.80
N GLY A 177 -28.98 2.53 -42.39
CA GLY A 177 -30.35 2.91 -42.03
C GLY A 177 -30.79 4.25 -42.56
N HIS A 178 -31.73 4.87 -41.85
CA HIS A 178 -32.30 6.22 -42.07
C HIS A 178 -33.02 6.42 -43.42
N LYS A 179 -33.34 5.33 -44.13
CA LYS A 179 -34.07 5.39 -45.42
C LYS A 179 -35.58 5.41 -45.19
N GLN A 180 -36.22 6.54 -45.48
CA GLN A 180 -37.68 6.65 -45.54
C GLN A 180 -38.24 5.68 -46.59
N SER A 181 -39.00 4.66 -46.19
CA SER A 181 -39.60 3.70 -47.12
C SER A 181 -40.85 3.01 -46.58
N ARG A 182 -41.85 2.82 -47.44
CA ARG A 182 -43.03 1.97 -47.15
C ARG A 182 -42.67 0.48 -47.11
N ALA A 183 -41.55 0.07 -47.71
CA ALA A 183 -41.19 -1.34 -47.91
C ALA A 183 -40.77 -2.09 -46.64
N PHE A 184 -40.48 -1.38 -45.53
CA PHE A 184 -40.01 -2.01 -44.28
C PHE A 184 -41.09 -2.16 -43.21
N VAL A 185 -42.34 -1.74 -43.46
CA VAL A 185 -43.46 -1.99 -42.52
C VAL A 185 -43.70 -3.50 -42.34
N SER A 186 -43.40 -4.30 -43.37
CA SER A 186 -43.43 -5.77 -43.34
C SER A 186 -42.38 -6.41 -42.41
N ASP A 187 -41.32 -5.72 -42.02
CA ASP A 187 -40.38 -6.24 -41.00
C ASP A 187 -40.91 -6.09 -39.57
N LEU A 188 -41.93 -5.23 -39.37
CA LEU A 188 -42.71 -5.11 -38.13
C LEU A 188 -43.95 -6.02 -38.13
N ASN A 189 -44.04 -6.94 -39.10
CA ASN A 189 -44.95 -8.08 -39.08
C ASN A 189 -44.18 -9.31 -38.55
N ILE A 190 -44.59 -9.80 -37.39
CA ILE A 190 -43.90 -10.84 -36.62
C ILE A 190 -44.88 -11.99 -36.38
N SER A 191 -44.68 -13.08 -37.10
CA SER A 191 -45.35 -14.36 -36.88
C SER A 191 -44.75 -15.06 -35.66
N ALA A 192 -45.58 -15.78 -34.89
CA ALA A 192 -45.14 -16.62 -33.77
C ALA A 192 -44.04 -17.61 -34.21
N GLU A 193 -44.22 -18.22 -35.39
CA GLU A 193 -43.30 -19.18 -36.01
C GLU A 193 -42.05 -18.53 -36.66
N SER A 194 -41.89 -17.21 -36.58
CA SER A 194 -40.77 -16.51 -37.20
C SER A 194 -39.53 -16.39 -36.31
N ASN A 195 -38.36 -16.27 -36.95
CA ASN A 195 -37.08 -15.95 -36.34
C ASN A 195 -36.98 -14.49 -35.82
N LYS A 196 -38.04 -13.68 -35.99
CA LYS A 196 -38.13 -12.31 -35.46
C LYS A 196 -38.81 -12.33 -34.09
N LYS A 197 -38.33 -11.48 -33.17
CA LYS A 197 -38.91 -11.24 -31.84
C LYS A 197 -38.88 -9.74 -31.53
N LEU A 198 -39.95 -9.22 -30.94
CA LEU A 198 -40.07 -7.83 -30.52
C LEU A 198 -39.48 -7.67 -29.12
N PHE A 199 -38.38 -6.94 -28.99
CA PHE A 199 -37.74 -6.67 -27.71
C PHE A 199 -38.40 -5.49 -26.97
N THR A 200 -38.74 -4.41 -27.69
CA THR A 200 -39.57 -3.34 -27.14
C THR A 200 -40.33 -2.60 -28.23
N SER A 201 -41.49 -2.03 -27.88
CA SER A 201 -42.24 -1.09 -28.72
C SER A 201 -42.99 -0.06 -27.89
N THR A 202 -43.03 1.19 -28.37
CA THR A 202 -43.82 2.30 -27.80
C THR A 202 -44.98 2.74 -28.69
N PHE A 203 -45.22 2.01 -29.80
CA PHE A 203 -46.38 2.20 -30.66
C PHE A 203 -47.68 1.74 -29.98
N PRO A 204 -48.84 2.32 -30.31
CA PRO A 204 -50.15 1.83 -29.87
C PRO A 204 -50.39 0.36 -30.25
N VAL A 205 -51.18 -0.36 -29.44
CA VAL A 205 -51.56 -1.76 -29.67
C VAL A 205 -53.08 -1.90 -29.53
N ASP A 206 -53.71 -2.54 -30.53
CA ASP A 206 -55.14 -2.83 -30.64
C ASP A 206 -55.43 -4.15 -29.90
N TYR A 207 -55.56 -4.09 -28.58
CA TYR A 207 -55.88 -5.27 -27.76
C TYR A 207 -57.36 -5.67 -27.88
N PRO A 208 -57.71 -6.97 -27.83
CA PRO A 208 -59.09 -7.43 -27.78
C PRO A 208 -59.88 -6.81 -26.62
N SER A 209 -61.19 -6.61 -26.81
CA SER A 209 -62.06 -6.08 -25.74
C SER A 209 -62.06 -7.02 -24.52
N GLY A 210 -61.87 -6.45 -23.32
CA GLY A 210 -61.75 -7.20 -22.07
C GLY A 210 -60.39 -7.86 -21.82
N TYR A 211 -59.39 -7.65 -22.68
CA TYR A 211 -58.07 -8.25 -22.52
C TYR A 211 -57.32 -7.74 -21.28
N ALA A 212 -56.98 -8.64 -20.36
CA ALA A 212 -56.29 -8.38 -19.10
C ALA A 212 -54.93 -9.10 -18.97
N GLY A 213 -54.46 -9.75 -20.03
CA GLY A 213 -53.20 -10.50 -20.04
C GLY A 213 -51.94 -9.63 -20.17
N PRO A 214 -50.76 -10.25 -20.41
CA PRO A 214 -49.50 -9.54 -20.58
C PRO A 214 -49.56 -8.43 -21.63
N LYS A 215 -48.93 -7.28 -21.36
CA LYS A 215 -48.79 -6.22 -22.36
C LYS A 215 -47.48 -6.36 -23.12
N PHE A 216 -47.46 -5.85 -24.34
CA PHE A 216 -46.23 -5.68 -25.14
C PHE A 216 -45.14 -4.96 -24.32
N PRO A 217 -43.85 -5.29 -24.52
CA PRO A 217 -42.75 -4.67 -23.79
C PRO A 217 -42.56 -3.19 -24.17
N ASP A 218 -43.14 -2.28 -23.39
CA ASP A 218 -42.95 -0.83 -23.51
C ASP A 218 -41.81 -0.38 -22.57
N ASN A 219 -40.74 0.22 -23.10
CA ASN A 219 -39.53 0.53 -22.33
C ASN A 219 -38.99 1.94 -22.58
N ARG A 220 -39.83 2.96 -22.37
CA ARG A 220 -39.53 4.39 -22.62
C ARG A 220 -38.31 4.91 -21.85
N SER A 221 -37.91 4.25 -20.76
CA SER A 221 -36.69 4.53 -20.00
C SER A 221 -35.38 4.24 -20.77
N ALA A 222 -35.43 3.54 -21.90
CA ALA A 222 -34.25 3.13 -22.65
C ALA A 222 -33.36 4.28 -23.14
N ILE A 223 -33.88 5.52 -23.23
CA ILE A 223 -33.08 6.71 -23.57
C ILE A 223 -31.95 6.99 -22.57
N GLY A 224 -32.09 6.56 -21.32
CA GLY A 224 -31.09 6.70 -20.25
C GLY A 224 -30.19 5.48 -20.06
N TRP A 225 -30.21 4.48 -20.95
CA TRP A 225 -29.41 3.27 -20.81
C TRP A 225 -27.97 3.43 -21.29
N TRP A 226 -27.03 3.05 -20.43
CA TRP A 226 -25.60 3.07 -20.67
C TRP A 226 -24.98 1.69 -20.36
N PRO A 227 -23.86 1.31 -21.01
CA PRO A 227 -23.20 0.05 -20.73
C PRO A 227 -22.63 -0.01 -19.30
N ASP A 228 -23.03 -1.03 -18.55
CA ASP A 228 -22.51 -1.34 -17.20
C ASP A 228 -21.06 -1.89 -17.18
N SER A 229 -20.46 -2.11 -18.35
CA SER A 229 -19.11 -2.65 -18.50
C SER A 229 -18.57 -2.39 -19.89
N SER A 230 -17.25 -2.26 -20.01
CA SER A 230 -16.56 -2.05 -21.28
C SER A 230 -15.65 -3.22 -21.63
N GLN A 231 -15.46 -3.47 -22.92
CA GLN A 231 -14.51 -4.48 -23.43
C GLN A 231 -13.03 -4.13 -23.18
N TYR A 232 -12.73 -3.26 -22.22
CA TYR A 232 -11.39 -2.80 -21.86
C TYR A 232 -11.15 -2.79 -20.34
N ASP A 233 -12.09 -3.28 -19.52
CA ASP A 233 -12.01 -3.14 -18.05
C ASP A 233 -10.78 -3.85 -17.44
N ASP A 234 -10.32 -4.95 -18.04
CA ASP A 234 -9.06 -5.66 -17.72
C ASP A 234 -7.84 -5.16 -18.51
N PHE A 235 -8.05 -4.42 -19.59
CA PHE A 235 -7.01 -4.08 -20.58
C PHE A 235 -5.87 -3.25 -19.98
N THR A 236 -6.20 -2.30 -19.10
CA THR A 236 -5.19 -1.41 -18.51
C THR A 236 -4.21 -2.15 -17.60
N GLU A 237 -4.61 -3.26 -16.98
CA GLU A 237 -3.70 -4.13 -16.22
C GLU A 237 -2.70 -4.83 -17.14
N LYS A 238 -3.16 -5.27 -18.32
CA LYS A 238 -2.34 -5.95 -19.33
C LYS A 238 -1.34 -5.02 -20.05
N ILE A 239 -1.54 -3.71 -20.05
CA ILE A 239 -0.64 -2.74 -20.70
C ILE A 239 0.19 -1.89 -19.72
N THR A 240 0.15 -2.15 -18.42
CA THR A 240 0.90 -1.39 -17.41
C THR A 240 2.01 -2.23 -16.76
N THR A 241 2.96 -1.56 -16.10
CA THR A 241 4.00 -2.18 -15.27
C THR A 241 4.16 -1.38 -13.97
N LYS A 242 4.57 -2.04 -12.89
CA LYS A 242 4.96 -1.39 -11.63
C LYS A 242 6.48 -1.14 -11.54
N ASP A 243 7.25 -1.76 -12.44
CA ASP A 243 8.69 -1.92 -12.30
C ASP A 243 9.45 -1.46 -13.55
N LEU A 244 10.58 -0.77 -13.35
CA LEU A 244 11.52 -0.33 -14.38
C LEU A 244 12.89 -1.02 -14.21
N VAL A 245 12.89 -2.34 -14.04
CA VAL A 245 14.13 -3.12 -13.84
C VAL A 245 14.93 -3.20 -15.14
N SER A 246 16.08 -2.53 -15.22
CA SER A 246 17.05 -2.74 -16.30
C SER A 246 17.76 -4.08 -16.08
N TYR A 247 17.50 -5.06 -16.94
CA TYR A 247 18.23 -6.32 -17.01
C TYR A 247 18.39 -6.70 -18.48
N VAL A 248 19.58 -7.16 -18.89
CA VAL A 248 19.82 -7.63 -20.25
C VAL A 248 20.84 -8.77 -20.26
N ASN A 249 20.53 -9.81 -21.03
CA ASN A 249 21.50 -10.77 -21.56
C ASN A 249 21.40 -10.75 -23.09
N ARG A 250 22.37 -10.10 -23.76
CA ARG A 250 22.44 -10.07 -25.23
C ARG A 250 23.84 -10.49 -25.66
N ASN A 251 23.96 -11.51 -26.50
CA ASN A 251 25.23 -12.01 -27.04
C ASN A 251 26.31 -12.25 -25.94
N LYS A 252 25.92 -12.90 -24.83
CA LYS A 252 26.76 -13.15 -23.63
C LYS A 252 27.26 -11.89 -22.91
N LYS A 253 26.66 -10.72 -23.14
CA LYS A 253 26.92 -9.47 -22.42
C LYS A 253 25.81 -9.25 -21.41
N PHE A 254 26.19 -9.03 -20.16
CA PHE A 254 25.30 -9.01 -19.00
C PHE A 254 25.45 -7.71 -18.22
N CYS A 255 24.33 -7.27 -17.64
CA CYS A 255 24.29 -6.29 -16.56
C CYS A 255 23.43 -6.87 -15.42
N ALA A 256 23.77 -6.52 -14.18
CA ALA A 256 22.96 -6.91 -13.03
C ALA A 256 21.56 -6.26 -13.11
N PRO A 257 20.49 -6.91 -12.63
CA PRO A 257 19.19 -6.27 -12.49
C PRO A 257 19.30 -5.03 -11.60
N ALA A 258 18.87 -3.88 -12.09
CA ALA A 258 18.78 -2.64 -11.33
C ALA A 258 17.40 -2.01 -11.51
N ASP A 259 16.68 -1.74 -10.42
CA ASP A 259 15.40 -1.04 -10.49
C ASP A 259 15.59 0.48 -10.63
N HIS A 260 14.90 1.07 -11.60
CA HIS A 260 14.86 2.52 -11.83
C HIS A 260 13.50 3.14 -11.51
N SER A 261 12.54 2.40 -10.95
CA SER A 261 11.19 2.89 -10.67
C SER A 261 11.20 4.16 -9.80
N ASN A 262 12.12 4.21 -8.83
CA ASN A 262 12.37 5.37 -7.97
C ASN A 262 13.59 6.22 -8.39
N SER A 263 14.12 6.08 -9.62
CA SER A 263 15.24 6.92 -10.10
C SER A 263 15.28 7.25 -11.59
N TRP A 264 14.31 6.84 -12.42
CA TRP A 264 14.35 6.94 -13.88
C TRP A 264 14.72 8.34 -14.41
N PHE A 265 14.06 9.40 -13.91
CA PHE A 265 14.37 10.77 -14.34
C PHE A 265 15.74 11.24 -13.84
N THR A 266 16.19 10.78 -12.67
CA THR A 266 17.52 11.10 -12.14
C THR A 266 18.61 10.41 -12.98
N ALA A 267 18.37 9.17 -13.42
CA ALA A 267 19.24 8.48 -14.36
C ALA A 267 19.28 9.20 -15.72
N LEU A 268 18.13 9.57 -16.29
CA LEU A 268 18.07 10.36 -17.54
C LEU A 268 18.80 11.71 -17.45
N ARG A 269 18.66 12.43 -16.32
CA ARG A 269 19.32 13.72 -16.08
C ARG A 269 20.84 13.59 -15.91
N ARG A 270 21.31 12.47 -15.32
CA ARG A 270 22.73 12.20 -15.03
C ARG A 270 23.41 11.29 -16.06
N ALA A 271 22.67 10.84 -17.08
CA ALA A 271 23.14 9.97 -18.14
C ALA A 271 24.43 10.50 -18.78
N ASN A 272 25.40 9.62 -19.02
CA ASN A 272 26.68 10.01 -19.59
C ASN A 272 26.52 10.27 -21.10
N VAL A 273 26.40 11.53 -21.50
CA VAL A 273 26.15 11.91 -22.90
C VAL A 273 27.44 11.79 -23.70
N SER A 274 27.56 10.71 -24.48
CA SER A 274 28.70 10.51 -25.38
C SER A 274 28.71 11.58 -26.50
N MET A 275 29.46 12.67 -26.28
CA MET A 275 29.61 13.77 -27.27
C MET A 275 30.13 13.27 -28.61
N ALA A 276 30.96 12.21 -28.61
CA ALA A 276 31.47 11.55 -29.81
C ALA A 276 30.39 10.88 -30.68
N LYS A 277 29.15 10.75 -30.20
CA LYS A 277 28.00 10.20 -30.93
C LYS A 277 26.95 11.27 -31.33
N GLY A 278 27.28 12.55 -31.20
CA GLY A 278 26.44 13.65 -31.70
C GLY A 278 25.18 13.95 -30.88
N HIS A 279 25.09 13.45 -29.64
CA HIS A 279 23.91 13.57 -28.77
C HIS A 279 23.72 14.96 -28.12
N PHE A 280 24.10 16.04 -28.80
CA PHE A 280 24.12 17.42 -28.27
C PHE A 280 22.76 17.89 -27.72
N TYR A 281 21.65 17.40 -28.29
CA TYR A 281 20.28 17.78 -27.94
C TYR A 281 19.79 17.25 -26.58
N HIS A 282 20.56 16.41 -25.84
CA HIS A 282 20.14 15.87 -24.54
C HIS A 282 19.78 16.98 -23.52
N LYS A 283 20.52 18.09 -23.51
CA LYS A 283 20.25 19.23 -22.62
C LYS A 283 18.88 19.87 -22.92
N ASP A 284 18.61 20.12 -24.20
CA ASP A 284 17.35 20.69 -24.68
C ASP A 284 16.19 19.74 -24.38
N TYR A 285 16.44 18.44 -24.52
CA TYR A 285 15.52 17.35 -24.19
C TYR A 285 15.13 17.34 -22.72
N MET A 286 16.09 17.42 -21.81
CA MET A 286 15.80 17.49 -20.38
C MET A 286 15.05 18.78 -20.03
N THR A 287 15.41 19.91 -20.63
CA THR A 287 14.70 21.19 -20.39
C THR A 287 13.27 21.17 -20.94
N SER A 288 13.05 20.52 -22.10
CA SER A 288 11.75 20.30 -22.70
C SER A 288 10.86 19.37 -21.86
N LEU A 289 11.44 18.27 -21.36
CA LEU A 289 10.76 17.37 -20.44
C LEU A 289 10.42 18.04 -19.09
N GLU A 290 11.31 18.91 -18.56
CA GLU A 290 11.01 19.71 -17.37
C GLU A 290 9.84 20.69 -17.60
N ARG A 291 9.75 21.34 -18.78
CA ARG A 291 8.57 22.14 -19.16
C ARG A 291 7.31 21.28 -19.25
N ALA A 292 7.38 20.08 -19.85
CA ALA A 292 6.24 19.17 -19.92
C ALA A 292 5.79 18.65 -18.55
N MET A 293 6.73 18.35 -17.64
CA MET A 293 6.44 18.00 -16.25
C MET A 293 5.91 19.20 -15.43
N ALA A 294 6.13 20.44 -15.88
CA ALA A 294 5.57 21.65 -15.27
C ALA A 294 4.17 22.03 -15.77
N THR A 295 3.92 21.98 -17.08
CA THR A 295 2.69 22.53 -17.71
C THR A 295 2.06 21.65 -18.78
N GLY A 296 2.73 20.57 -19.17
CA GLY A 296 2.35 19.72 -20.28
C GLY A 296 1.76 18.38 -19.84
N ALA A 297 2.20 17.32 -20.52
CA ALA A 297 1.98 15.94 -20.12
C ALA A 297 3.11 15.05 -20.63
N TYR A 298 3.37 13.95 -19.92
CA TYR A 298 4.38 12.97 -20.28
C TYR A 298 3.94 11.55 -19.90
N ALA A 299 4.57 10.53 -20.48
CA ALA A 299 4.44 9.14 -20.10
C ALA A 299 5.81 8.46 -20.09
N VAL A 300 6.03 7.60 -19.10
CA VAL A 300 7.17 6.69 -19.02
C VAL A 300 6.69 5.28 -19.37
N ALA A 301 7.36 4.68 -20.34
CA ALA A 301 7.11 3.34 -20.83
C ALA A 301 8.37 2.47 -20.72
N TYR A 302 8.16 1.16 -20.75
CA TYR A 302 9.19 0.16 -20.57
C TYR A 302 9.03 -0.96 -21.61
N SER A 303 10.11 -1.32 -22.30
CA SER A 303 10.11 -2.48 -23.19
C SER A 303 10.23 -3.78 -22.39
N ALA A 304 9.21 -4.62 -22.45
CA ALA A 304 9.11 -5.85 -21.66
C ALA A 304 9.55 -7.12 -22.42
N GLU A 305 10.34 -7.00 -23.50
CA GLU A 305 10.85 -8.13 -24.28
C GLU A 305 11.60 -9.16 -23.42
N PRO A 306 11.21 -10.44 -23.39
CA PRO A 306 11.87 -11.46 -22.56
C PRO A 306 13.30 -11.81 -23.02
N SER A 307 13.55 -11.75 -24.34
CA SER A 307 14.83 -12.08 -24.98
C SER A 307 15.60 -10.86 -25.50
N GLY A 308 15.01 -9.67 -25.38
CA GLY A 308 15.56 -8.41 -25.89
C GLY A 308 16.27 -7.57 -24.82
N PRO A 309 16.97 -6.50 -25.23
CA PRO A 309 17.41 -5.48 -24.28
C PRO A 309 16.19 -4.71 -23.75
N ARG A 310 16.02 -4.67 -22.42
CA ARG A 310 15.01 -3.82 -21.75
C ARG A 310 15.52 -2.38 -21.67
N TYR A 311 14.65 -1.42 -22.00
CA TYR A 311 14.95 0.02 -22.01
C TYR A 311 13.75 0.85 -21.56
N ILE A 312 14.04 2.04 -21.03
CA ILE A 312 13.07 3.03 -20.59
C ILE A 312 12.84 4.02 -21.74
N ILE A 313 11.58 4.39 -21.99
CA ILE A 313 11.19 5.38 -22.99
C ILE A 313 10.37 6.45 -22.29
N VAL A 314 10.59 7.71 -22.62
CA VAL A 314 9.77 8.82 -22.13
C VAL A 314 9.21 9.58 -23.32
N TYR A 315 7.89 9.74 -23.36
CA TYR A 315 7.15 10.53 -24.35
C TYR A 315 6.59 11.78 -23.66
N TRP A 316 6.60 12.94 -24.32
CA TRP A 316 6.02 14.17 -23.74
C TRP A 316 5.53 15.19 -24.77
N SER A 317 4.63 16.05 -24.32
CA SER A 317 4.27 17.33 -24.95
C SER A 317 4.43 18.43 -23.92
N GLU A 318 4.99 19.58 -24.31
CA GLU A 318 5.13 20.75 -23.43
C GLU A 318 3.77 21.39 -23.06
N ASN A 319 2.72 21.07 -23.83
CA ASN A 319 1.35 21.53 -23.61
C ASN A 319 0.36 20.34 -23.56
N ARG A 320 -0.41 20.29 -22.47
CA ARG A 320 -1.40 19.24 -22.17
C ARG A 320 -2.57 19.19 -23.17
N LYS A 321 -2.84 20.28 -23.88
CA LYS A 321 -3.95 20.40 -24.85
C LYS A 321 -3.68 19.72 -26.19
N ASP A 322 -2.47 19.22 -26.44
CA ASP A 322 -2.09 18.69 -27.75
C ASP A 322 -2.29 17.18 -27.90
N PHE A 323 -2.21 16.41 -26.80
CA PHE A 323 -2.24 14.94 -26.83
C PHE A 323 -3.12 14.33 -25.72
N HIS A 324 -3.58 13.12 -25.96
CA HIS A 324 -4.32 12.26 -25.04
C HIS A 324 -3.95 10.79 -25.27
N ILE A 325 -4.21 9.91 -24.31
CA ILE A 325 -4.23 8.47 -24.55
C ILE A 325 -5.64 8.07 -24.99
N LYS A 326 -5.75 7.31 -26.09
CA LYS A 326 -7.02 6.77 -26.60
C LYS A 326 -6.92 5.25 -26.82
N PHE A 327 -8.01 4.54 -26.55
CA PHE A 327 -8.08 3.08 -26.65
C PHE A 327 -8.70 2.67 -28.00
N TYR A 328 -8.18 1.61 -28.61
CA TYR A 328 -8.57 1.10 -29.92
C TYR A 328 -8.49 -0.43 -29.98
N GLY A 329 -9.14 -1.03 -30.97
CA GLY A 329 -9.11 -2.48 -31.23
C GLY A 329 -9.99 -3.30 -30.27
N ASP A 330 -10.25 -4.54 -30.65
CA ASP A 330 -11.06 -5.48 -29.89
C ASP A 330 -10.17 -6.62 -29.37
N ALA A 331 -10.59 -7.33 -28.31
CA ALA A 331 -9.80 -8.40 -27.71
C ALA A 331 -9.52 -9.55 -28.73
N PRO A 332 -8.30 -10.13 -28.78
CA PRO A 332 -7.13 -9.92 -27.92
C PRO A 332 -6.12 -8.86 -28.46
N TYR A 333 -6.55 -8.02 -29.40
CA TYR A 333 -5.70 -7.06 -30.13
C TYR A 333 -5.96 -5.59 -29.70
N ARG A 334 -6.33 -5.39 -28.43
CA ARG A 334 -6.56 -4.06 -27.86
C ARG A 334 -5.25 -3.27 -27.76
N THR A 335 -5.31 -1.98 -28.07
CA THR A 335 -4.16 -1.06 -28.00
C THR A 335 -4.54 0.31 -27.42
N ALA A 336 -3.64 0.94 -26.68
CA ALA A 336 -3.76 2.33 -26.26
C ALA A 336 -2.68 3.17 -26.94
N THR A 337 -3.03 4.31 -27.54
CA THR A 337 -2.09 5.18 -28.28
C THR A 337 -2.06 6.58 -27.69
N ILE A 338 -0.89 7.21 -27.60
CA ILE A 338 -0.76 8.66 -27.38
C ILE A 338 -1.09 9.38 -28.71
N THR A 339 -2.30 9.92 -28.82
CA THR A 339 -2.86 10.47 -30.06
C THR A 339 -3.01 12.00 -29.96
N HIS A 340 -2.82 12.71 -31.08
CA HIS A 340 -3.13 14.14 -31.18
C HIS A 340 -4.60 14.42 -30.81
N LYS A 341 -4.85 15.49 -30.06
CA LYS A 341 -6.19 16.08 -29.95
C LYS A 341 -6.49 16.85 -31.25
N TRP A 342 -7.74 16.82 -31.70
CA TRP A 342 -8.15 17.40 -32.99
C TRP A 342 -7.77 18.89 -33.08
N GLY A 343 -7.13 19.27 -34.19
CA GLY A 343 -6.65 20.63 -34.45
C GLY A 343 -5.22 20.93 -33.93
N SER A 344 -4.58 20.04 -33.17
CA SER A 344 -3.18 20.24 -32.77
C SER A 344 -2.18 19.66 -33.77
N ASN A 345 -1.27 20.51 -34.23
CA ASN A 345 -0.09 20.15 -35.04
C ASN A 345 1.20 20.05 -34.21
N ALA A 346 1.12 20.04 -32.88
CA ALA A 346 2.29 20.00 -32.01
C ALA A 346 3.03 18.65 -32.09
N LYS A 347 4.33 18.65 -31.82
CA LYS A 347 5.17 17.45 -31.89
C LYS A 347 5.11 16.65 -30.59
N LEU A 348 4.87 15.33 -30.67
CA LEU A 348 5.15 14.42 -29.56
C LEU A 348 6.66 14.20 -29.50
N TYR A 349 7.28 14.63 -28.42
CA TYR A 349 8.70 14.37 -28.16
C TYR A 349 8.86 12.98 -27.56
N GLY A 350 9.97 12.32 -27.88
CA GLY A 350 10.32 11.01 -27.34
C GLY A 350 11.81 10.84 -27.17
N MET A 351 12.23 10.21 -26.06
CA MET A 351 13.59 9.79 -25.78
C MET A 351 13.61 8.34 -25.27
N PHE A 352 14.69 7.59 -25.55
CA PHE A 352 14.90 6.28 -24.94
C PHE A 352 16.30 6.13 -24.34
N ALA A 353 16.39 5.33 -23.29
CA ALA A 353 17.58 5.17 -22.46
C ALA A 353 17.72 3.75 -21.91
N GLY A 354 18.95 3.30 -21.73
CA GLY A 354 19.27 1.96 -21.24
C GLY A 354 20.78 1.73 -21.16
N SER A 355 21.17 0.53 -20.71
CA SER A 355 22.58 0.16 -20.55
C SER A 355 23.28 0.02 -21.90
N VAL A 356 24.24 0.91 -22.21
CA VAL A 356 24.95 0.93 -23.50
C VAL A 356 25.74 -0.33 -23.81
N LYS A 357 26.28 -1.01 -22.79
CA LYS A 357 27.11 -2.21 -22.95
C LYS A 357 26.39 -3.35 -23.70
N PRO A 358 25.15 -3.75 -23.34
CA PRO A 358 24.31 -4.65 -24.15
C PRO A 358 23.91 -4.15 -25.56
N PHE A 359 23.82 -2.84 -25.80
CA PHE A 359 23.39 -2.30 -27.10
C PHE A 359 24.53 -2.16 -28.10
N TRP A 360 25.68 -1.63 -27.68
CA TRP A 360 26.75 -1.11 -28.54
C TRP A 360 28.15 -1.66 -28.19
N ASP A 361 28.27 -2.60 -27.24
CA ASP A 361 29.54 -3.15 -26.76
C ASP A 361 30.52 -2.13 -26.14
N GLN A 362 29.97 -1.01 -25.66
CA GLN A 362 30.71 0.14 -25.16
C GLN A 362 30.07 0.64 -23.86
N GLY A 363 30.87 1.29 -23.01
CA GLY A 363 30.40 1.93 -21.78
C GLY A 363 30.01 0.94 -20.65
N GLY A 364 29.24 1.48 -19.70
CA GLY A 364 28.89 0.79 -18.45
C GLY A 364 27.58 0.00 -18.50
N CYS A 365 27.16 -0.45 -17.32
CA CYS A 365 25.82 -1.00 -17.10
C CYS A 365 24.80 0.05 -16.64
N GLU A 366 25.25 1.26 -16.30
CA GLU A 366 24.39 2.41 -16.02
C GLU A 366 23.45 2.74 -17.18
N VAL A 367 22.31 3.34 -16.87
CA VAL A 367 21.33 3.80 -17.87
C VAL A 367 21.85 5.11 -18.49
N GLU A 368 22.20 5.06 -19.77
CA GLU A 368 22.62 6.21 -20.56
C GLU A 368 21.53 6.60 -21.57
N PHE A 369 21.54 7.86 -22.03
CA PHE A 369 20.67 8.34 -23.10
C PHE A 369 21.13 7.75 -24.43
N LEU A 370 20.23 7.08 -25.15
CA LEU A 370 20.57 6.38 -26.39
C LEU A 370 20.21 7.21 -27.63
N GLN A 371 18.98 7.71 -27.73
CA GLN A 371 18.51 8.53 -28.86
C GLN A 371 17.14 9.18 -28.55
N GLY A 372 16.79 10.20 -29.34
CA GLY A 372 15.50 10.90 -29.28
C GLY A 372 15.10 11.54 -30.62
N ASN A 373 13.82 11.86 -30.78
CA ASN A 373 13.21 12.20 -32.08
C ASN A 373 13.32 13.66 -32.57
N TYR A 374 14.30 14.44 -32.13
CA TYR A 374 14.35 15.90 -32.40
C TYR A 374 14.46 16.21 -33.90
N SER A 375 15.38 15.52 -34.58
CA SER A 375 15.78 15.75 -35.97
C SER A 375 15.67 14.46 -36.81
N ASN A 376 14.44 13.97 -37.01
CA ASN A 376 14.09 12.78 -37.82
C ASN A 376 14.68 11.42 -37.40
N ASN A 377 15.32 11.33 -36.23
CA ASN A 377 15.69 10.05 -35.62
C ASN A 377 14.46 9.32 -35.06
N ALA A 378 14.34 8.02 -35.31
CA ALA A 378 13.18 7.24 -34.88
C ALA A 378 13.21 6.91 -33.37
N VAL A 379 12.04 7.02 -32.75
CA VAL A 379 11.72 6.49 -31.41
C VAL A 379 10.48 5.60 -31.61
N PRO A 380 10.28 4.50 -30.87
CA PRO A 380 9.11 3.64 -31.04
C PRO A 380 7.79 4.43 -31.02
N ILE A 381 6.81 3.97 -31.79
CA ILE A 381 5.48 4.58 -31.82
C ILE A 381 4.83 4.39 -30.45
N ALA A 382 4.24 5.44 -29.89
CA ALA A 382 3.64 5.46 -28.55
C ALA A 382 2.30 4.70 -28.46
N GLN A 383 2.33 3.41 -28.78
CA GLN A 383 1.25 2.42 -28.75
C GLN A 383 1.55 1.36 -27.68
N PHE A 384 0.53 0.88 -26.98
CA PHE A 384 0.67 -0.08 -25.87
C PHE A 384 -0.34 -1.21 -26.07
N ASN A 385 0.16 -2.42 -26.34
CA ASN A 385 -0.66 -3.53 -26.83
C ASN A 385 -0.93 -4.58 -25.73
N GLU A 386 -2.12 -5.17 -25.79
CA GLU A 386 -2.50 -6.31 -24.93
C GLU A 386 -1.60 -7.52 -25.17
N SER A 387 -1.46 -7.88 -26.46
CA SER A 387 -0.81 -9.10 -26.94
C SER A 387 0.33 -8.79 -27.89
N TYR A 388 1.29 -9.71 -28.02
CA TYR A 388 2.27 -9.67 -29.11
C TYR A 388 1.57 -9.92 -30.46
N MET A 389 1.36 -8.86 -31.25
CA MET A 389 0.73 -8.97 -32.57
C MET A 389 1.71 -9.68 -33.53
N PRO A 390 1.38 -10.86 -34.11
CA PRO A 390 2.39 -11.68 -34.81
C PRO A 390 2.93 -11.13 -36.14
N TRP A 391 2.45 -9.96 -36.60
CA TRP A 391 2.82 -9.36 -37.89
C TRP A 391 3.29 -7.91 -37.70
N TYR A 392 4.61 -7.71 -37.71
CA TYR A 392 5.39 -6.46 -37.93
C TYR A 392 5.07 -5.14 -37.18
N GLY A 393 3.92 -4.99 -36.52
CA GLY A 393 3.52 -3.75 -35.80
C GLY A 393 3.34 -3.91 -34.28
N GLY A 394 3.43 -5.13 -33.75
CA GLY A 394 3.26 -5.41 -32.32
C GLY A 394 4.52 -5.07 -31.51
N ASN A 395 4.50 -3.98 -30.76
CA ASN A 395 5.47 -3.75 -29.69
C ASN A 395 5.03 -4.42 -28.37
N ASN A 396 5.98 -4.68 -27.48
CA ASN A 396 5.75 -5.14 -26.11
C ASN A 396 6.08 -4.06 -25.07
N MET A 397 5.63 -2.83 -25.30
CA MET A 397 5.78 -1.73 -24.35
C MET A 397 4.65 -1.74 -23.31
N LYS A 398 5.01 -1.48 -22.05
CA LYS A 398 4.07 -1.30 -20.93
C LYS A 398 4.23 0.09 -20.34
N ILE A 399 3.13 0.72 -19.94
CA ILE A 399 3.10 2.04 -19.31
C ILE A 399 3.46 1.89 -17.82
N PHE A 400 4.52 2.57 -17.37
CA PHE A 400 4.87 2.67 -15.95
C PHE A 400 4.12 3.82 -15.28
N THR A 401 4.07 4.98 -15.93
CA THR A 401 3.27 6.13 -15.48
C THR A 401 2.94 7.05 -16.64
N SER A 402 1.80 7.73 -16.59
CA SER A 402 1.36 8.73 -17.57
C SER A 402 0.59 9.84 -16.88
N THR A 403 0.91 11.08 -17.26
CA THR A 403 0.16 12.27 -16.88
C THR A 403 -0.69 12.82 -18.03
N PHE A 404 -0.72 12.19 -19.21
CA PHE A 404 -1.64 12.58 -20.29
C PHE A 404 -3.11 12.40 -19.87
N ASP A 405 -4.00 13.23 -20.42
CA ASP A 405 -5.44 12.96 -20.31
C ASP A 405 -5.77 11.67 -21.05
N VAL A 406 -6.68 10.86 -20.50
CA VAL A 406 -7.11 9.59 -21.10
C VAL A 406 -8.56 9.69 -21.54
N GLU A 407 -8.84 9.35 -22.81
CA GLU A 407 -10.17 9.09 -23.31
C GLU A 407 -10.49 7.60 -23.08
N TYR A 408 -11.09 7.31 -21.92
CA TYR A 408 -11.61 5.98 -21.62
C TYR A 408 -12.87 5.70 -22.46
N PRO A 409 -13.05 4.47 -22.94
CA PRO A 409 -14.29 4.04 -23.60
C PRO A 409 -15.52 4.17 -22.70
N ASP A 410 -16.70 4.36 -23.29
CA ASP A 410 -17.96 4.37 -22.54
C ASP A 410 -18.17 3.06 -21.75
N GLY A 411 -18.76 3.20 -20.57
CA GLY A 411 -19.01 2.08 -19.64
C GLY A 411 -17.77 1.53 -18.94
N TYR A 412 -16.58 2.13 -19.13
CA TYR A 412 -15.34 1.63 -18.55
C TYR A 412 -15.34 1.70 -17.01
N ARG A 413 -15.07 0.55 -16.38
CA ARG A 413 -14.95 0.36 -14.92
C ARG A 413 -13.58 -0.18 -14.50
N GLY A 414 -12.63 -0.31 -15.43
CA GLY A 414 -11.27 -0.78 -15.19
C GLY A 414 -10.38 0.15 -14.33
N LYS A 415 -9.18 -0.33 -13.99
CA LYS A 415 -8.18 0.45 -13.23
C LYS A 415 -7.58 1.57 -14.10
N PRO A 416 -7.62 2.84 -13.69
CA PRO A 416 -7.09 3.94 -14.48
C PRO A 416 -5.58 3.81 -14.71
N ILE A 417 -5.08 4.39 -15.81
CA ILE A 417 -3.65 4.41 -16.13
C ILE A 417 -2.86 5.05 -14.97
N PRO A 418 -1.78 4.41 -14.48
CA PRO A 418 -0.94 4.95 -13.41
C PRO A 418 -0.44 6.35 -13.75
N GLY A 419 -0.42 7.25 -12.76
CA GLY A 419 -0.01 8.65 -12.93
C GLY A 419 -1.15 9.65 -13.12
N ASP A 420 -2.40 9.21 -13.35
CA ASP A 420 -3.59 10.07 -13.43
C ASP A 420 -4.01 10.61 -12.04
N ARG A 421 -3.31 11.63 -11.56
CA ARG A 421 -3.51 12.25 -10.24
C ARG A 421 -4.78 13.13 -10.15
N ARG A 422 -5.75 13.01 -11.07
CA ARG A 422 -7.00 13.81 -11.03
C ARG A 422 -7.96 13.42 -9.90
N ASN A 423 -7.81 12.21 -9.34
CA ASN A 423 -8.72 11.64 -8.33
C ASN A 423 -7.98 11.18 -7.06
N ILE A 424 -7.12 12.03 -6.50
CA ILE A 424 -6.45 11.78 -5.21
C ILE A 424 -7.51 11.64 -4.10
N LYS A 425 -7.61 10.45 -3.52
CA LYS A 425 -8.45 10.15 -2.36
C LYS A 425 -7.75 10.52 -1.04
N TYR A 426 -6.43 10.31 -0.96
CA TYR A 426 -5.64 10.49 0.25
C TYR A 426 -4.36 11.29 -0.01
N LEU A 427 -4.09 12.30 0.82
CA LEU A 427 -2.88 13.11 0.78
C LEU A 427 -2.28 13.23 2.19
N ALA A 428 -1.10 12.67 2.41
CA ALA A 428 -0.35 12.90 3.64
C ALA A 428 0.48 14.18 3.55
N LEU A 429 0.35 15.02 4.58
CA LEU A 429 1.14 16.22 4.83
C LEU A 429 1.99 15.98 6.11
N GLY A 430 2.78 16.96 6.51
CA GLY A 430 3.44 17.00 7.81
C GLY A 430 4.97 17.09 7.73
N ASP A 431 5.58 16.85 8.89
CA ASP A 431 7.03 16.90 9.11
C ASP A 431 7.74 15.54 8.89
N SER A 432 8.94 15.39 9.48
CA SER A 432 9.77 14.19 9.45
C SER A 432 9.06 12.92 9.95
N PHE A 433 8.21 13.02 10.97
CA PHE A 433 7.44 11.88 11.49
C PHE A 433 6.34 11.42 10.50
N SER A 434 5.93 12.29 9.57
CA SER A 434 5.02 11.96 8.47
C SER A 434 5.73 11.61 7.15
N SER A 435 6.93 12.14 6.88
CA SER A 435 7.73 11.72 5.73
C SER A 435 8.33 10.33 5.94
N GLY A 436 8.72 10.04 7.18
CA GLY A 436 9.51 8.88 7.55
C GLY A 436 10.99 9.05 7.28
N GLU A 437 11.51 10.24 7.60
CA GLU A 437 12.88 10.37 8.07
C GLU A 437 13.09 9.43 9.26
N GLY A 438 14.26 8.77 9.33
CA GLY A 438 14.48 7.65 10.23
C GLY A 438 14.41 6.28 9.55
N ASP A 439 13.96 6.20 8.30
CA ASP A 439 13.97 4.93 7.55
C ASP A 439 15.35 4.62 6.95
N THR A 440 16.27 4.21 7.83
CA THR A 440 17.71 4.09 7.57
C THR A 440 18.13 2.83 6.82
N ASP A 441 17.39 1.71 6.90
CA ASP A 441 17.80 0.48 6.18
C ASP A 441 17.93 0.74 4.67
N LYS A 442 18.88 0.02 4.07
CA LYS A 442 19.09 0.04 2.62
C LYS A 442 18.48 -1.19 1.96
N ASN A 443 17.98 -1.04 0.75
CA ASN A 443 17.60 -2.16 -0.11
C ASN A 443 18.87 -2.98 -0.47
N PRO A 444 18.98 -4.27 -0.09
CA PRO A 444 20.21 -5.07 -0.28
C PRO A 444 20.64 -5.29 -1.74
N ALA A 445 19.76 -5.03 -2.72
CA ALA A 445 20.09 -5.13 -4.14
C ALA A 445 20.58 -3.81 -4.76
N THR A 446 20.46 -2.67 -4.06
CA THR A 446 20.80 -1.34 -4.62
C THR A 446 21.60 -0.43 -3.69
N ASP A 447 21.79 -0.78 -2.42
CA ASP A 447 22.44 0.03 -1.37
C ASP A 447 21.80 1.42 -1.13
N ARG A 448 20.51 1.58 -1.48
CA ARG A 448 19.76 2.82 -1.29
C ARG A 448 18.77 2.72 -0.14
N LYS A 449 18.68 3.78 0.69
CA LYS A 449 17.59 3.97 1.67
C LYS A 449 16.23 3.95 0.95
N TYR A 450 15.16 3.56 1.64
CA TYR A 450 13.82 3.40 1.05
C TYR A 450 13.08 4.73 0.76
N TYR A 451 13.79 5.85 0.68
CA TYR A 451 13.28 7.18 0.35
C TYR A 451 12.87 7.30 -1.13
N ARG A 452 11.75 7.98 -1.40
CA ARG A 452 11.23 8.23 -2.75
C ARG A 452 12.15 9.16 -3.54
N GLN A 453 12.14 9.01 -4.87
CA GLN A 453 12.79 9.94 -5.81
C GLN A 453 12.49 11.41 -5.48
N TRP A 454 13.53 12.26 -5.59
CA TRP A 454 13.49 13.69 -5.27
C TRP A 454 13.10 13.99 -3.81
N THR A 455 13.38 13.08 -2.87
CA THR A 455 13.26 13.36 -1.42
C THR A 455 14.54 13.09 -0.64
N ASP A 456 15.52 12.39 -1.24
CA ASP A 456 16.91 12.32 -0.77
C ASP A 456 17.88 12.52 -1.96
N VAL A 457 18.26 13.78 -2.19
CA VAL A 457 19.15 14.22 -3.27
C VAL A 457 19.98 15.43 -2.81
N ASN A 458 21.31 15.32 -2.86
CA ASN A 458 22.21 16.46 -2.62
C ASN A 458 22.15 17.46 -3.79
N GLU A 459 22.39 18.74 -3.49
CA GLU A 459 22.34 19.82 -4.50
C GLU A 459 23.36 19.62 -5.63
N ASP A 460 22.97 19.98 -6.85
CA ASP A 460 23.85 20.08 -8.01
C ASP A 460 23.39 21.24 -8.89
N LYS A 461 23.81 22.47 -8.52
CA LYS A 461 23.46 23.70 -9.24
C LYS A 461 23.90 23.66 -10.70
N ALA A 462 25.06 23.06 -10.99
CA ALA A 462 25.58 22.91 -12.35
C ALA A 462 24.68 22.04 -13.25
N LYS A 463 23.99 21.03 -12.69
CA LYS A 463 22.96 20.25 -13.40
C LYS A 463 21.53 20.75 -13.13
N GLY A 464 21.35 21.91 -12.51
CA GLY A 464 20.05 22.50 -12.20
C GLY A 464 19.19 21.71 -11.21
N ALA A 465 19.79 20.88 -10.36
CA ALA A 465 19.06 20.06 -9.37
C ALA A 465 19.13 20.70 -7.96
N PRO A 466 17.98 21.08 -7.36
CA PRO A 466 17.92 21.56 -5.97
C PRO A 466 18.33 20.50 -4.94
N ARG A 467 18.66 20.95 -3.72
CA ARG A 467 18.75 20.08 -2.53
C ARG A 467 17.37 19.56 -2.18
N GLU A 468 17.17 18.25 -2.24
CA GLU A 468 15.96 17.59 -1.75
C GLU A 468 16.30 16.71 -0.54
N LYS A 469 15.95 17.19 0.65
CA LYS A 469 16.11 16.45 1.91
C LYS A 469 14.78 16.48 2.64
N CYS A 470 13.80 15.77 2.08
CA CYS A 470 12.47 15.58 2.64
C CYS A 470 12.24 14.17 3.16
N HIS A 471 13.09 13.20 2.81
CA HIS A 471 13.13 11.86 3.37
C HIS A 471 11.74 11.20 3.43
N VAL A 472 11.07 11.12 2.28
CA VAL A 472 9.75 10.46 2.19
C VAL A 472 9.97 8.98 1.98
N SER A 473 10.02 8.22 3.07
CA SER A 473 10.15 6.77 3.06
C SER A 473 8.93 6.10 2.43
N THR A 474 9.19 5.09 1.61
CA THR A 474 8.18 4.16 1.05
C THR A 474 7.65 3.13 2.07
N ARG A 475 8.20 3.12 3.29
CA ARG A 475 7.79 2.28 4.43
C ARG A 475 7.17 3.10 5.58
N SER A 476 7.18 4.43 5.47
CA SER A 476 6.55 5.38 6.41
C SER A 476 5.06 5.09 6.68
N TYR A 477 4.53 5.60 7.80
CA TYR A 477 3.14 5.31 8.20
C TYR A 477 2.11 5.68 7.11
N PRO A 478 2.26 6.76 6.30
CA PRO A 478 1.35 7.04 5.20
C PRO A 478 1.28 5.95 4.13
N TYR A 479 2.39 5.30 3.79
CA TYR A 479 2.41 4.18 2.83
C TYR A 479 1.65 2.96 3.39
N LYS A 480 1.82 2.68 4.69
CA LYS A 480 1.11 1.61 5.40
C LYS A 480 -0.40 1.87 5.44
N LEU A 481 -0.81 3.12 5.70
CA LEU A 481 -2.22 3.54 5.70
C LEU A 481 -2.84 3.52 4.29
N ALA A 482 -2.12 3.96 3.27
CA ALA A 482 -2.59 3.91 1.89
C ALA A 482 -2.84 2.47 1.41
N ASN A 483 -1.95 1.54 1.75
CA ASN A 483 -2.13 0.13 1.46
C ASN A 483 -3.38 -0.44 2.17
N TRP A 484 -3.55 -0.15 3.46
CA TRP A 484 -4.73 -0.55 4.25
C TRP A 484 -6.04 0.06 3.73
N MET A 485 -6.02 1.29 3.22
CA MET A 485 -7.17 1.93 2.56
C MET A 485 -7.54 1.30 1.19
N GLY A 486 -6.78 0.31 0.71
CA GLY A 486 -6.96 -0.28 -0.63
C GLY A 486 -6.49 0.62 -1.77
N LEU A 487 -5.61 1.59 -1.48
CA LEU A 487 -5.12 2.58 -2.45
C LEU A 487 -3.78 2.17 -3.12
N GLY A 488 -3.22 1.04 -2.69
CA GLY A 488 -1.98 0.46 -3.22
C GLY A 488 -0.72 0.87 -2.45
N SER A 489 0.31 0.02 -2.52
CA SER A 489 1.54 0.09 -1.72
C SER A 489 2.61 1.08 -2.21
N GLY A 490 2.37 1.79 -3.33
CA GLY A 490 3.29 2.78 -3.89
C GLY A 490 2.57 4.05 -4.39
N PRO A 491 3.30 5.10 -4.78
CA PRO A 491 2.72 6.35 -5.26
C PRO A 491 1.79 6.07 -6.46
N SER A 492 0.53 6.51 -6.37
CA SER A 492 -0.50 6.07 -7.31
C SER A 492 -1.31 7.25 -7.88
N ALA A 493 -2.19 6.94 -8.83
CA ALA A 493 -3.21 7.87 -9.32
C ALA A 493 -4.15 8.40 -8.22
N VAL A 494 -4.28 7.67 -7.09
CA VAL A 494 -5.32 7.90 -6.07
C VAL A 494 -4.78 8.29 -4.69
N TRP A 495 -3.47 8.34 -4.46
CA TRP A 495 -2.90 8.86 -3.21
C TRP A 495 -1.44 9.32 -3.35
N ALA A 496 -1.01 10.21 -2.45
CA ALA A 496 0.39 10.64 -2.33
C ALA A 496 0.77 11.05 -0.89
N SER A 497 2.08 11.13 -0.61
CA SER A 497 2.63 11.88 0.52
C SER A 497 3.49 13.04 0.02
N VAL A 498 3.28 14.23 0.59
CA VAL A 498 4.06 15.46 0.38
C VAL A 498 4.58 16.06 1.69
N ALA A 499 4.56 15.26 2.77
CA ALA A 499 5.30 15.55 4.00
C ALA A 499 6.80 15.73 3.72
N CYS A 500 7.49 16.45 4.61
CA CYS A 500 8.93 16.71 4.48
C CYS A 500 9.63 16.78 5.83
N SER A 501 10.75 16.08 5.95
CA SER A 501 11.78 16.31 6.98
C SER A 501 11.95 17.80 7.31
N GLY A 502 12.00 18.13 8.60
CA GLY A 502 12.22 19.49 9.11
C GLY A 502 11.16 20.54 8.74
N ALA A 503 9.96 20.15 8.27
CA ALA A 503 8.93 21.11 7.89
C ALA A 503 8.29 21.77 9.12
N THR A 504 8.19 23.09 9.10
CA THR A 504 7.42 23.89 10.05
C THR A 504 5.99 24.12 9.53
N VAL A 505 5.07 24.61 10.36
CA VAL A 505 3.73 25.04 9.91
C VAL A 505 3.83 26.11 8.82
N TYR A 506 4.84 26.99 8.85
CA TYR A 506 5.10 27.99 7.80
C TYR A 506 5.35 27.35 6.42
N ASP A 507 6.08 26.23 6.37
CA ASP A 507 6.30 25.44 5.15
C ASP A 507 5.04 24.68 4.69
N MET A 508 4.01 24.62 5.53
CA MET A 508 2.74 23.97 5.23
C MET A 508 1.68 24.96 4.71
N ASN A 509 1.49 26.13 5.31
CA ASN A 509 0.27 26.94 5.07
C ASN A 509 0.41 28.44 4.75
N TRP A 510 1.52 29.11 5.12
CA TRP A 510 1.62 30.58 5.16
C TRP A 510 1.18 31.32 3.88
N ASP A 511 0.81 32.59 3.99
CA ASP A 511 0.45 33.45 2.83
C ASP A 511 1.61 33.59 1.80
N ASN A 512 1.28 33.81 0.54
CA ASN A 512 2.25 33.87 -0.57
C ASN A 512 2.77 35.28 -0.88
N SER A 513 2.31 36.32 -0.17
CA SER A 513 2.78 37.72 -0.28
C SER A 513 4.30 37.90 -0.15
N GLY A 514 4.98 37.03 0.60
CA GLY A 514 6.45 37.08 0.80
C GLY A 514 7.31 36.30 -0.19
N GLY A 515 6.74 35.56 -1.16
CA GLY A 515 7.51 34.81 -2.16
C GLY A 515 8.27 33.58 -1.62
N TYR A 516 7.56 32.50 -1.32
CA TYR A 516 8.14 31.26 -0.78
C TYR A 516 8.98 30.49 -1.83
N GLU A 517 10.31 30.45 -1.65
CA GLU A 517 11.27 29.77 -2.54
C GLU A 517 11.54 28.29 -2.15
N GLY A 518 10.55 27.66 -1.51
CA GLY A 518 10.70 26.32 -0.94
C GLY A 518 11.31 26.33 0.46
N GLN A 519 11.10 25.24 1.19
CA GLN A 519 11.59 25.02 2.55
C GLN A 519 13.12 24.97 2.58
N GLY A 520 13.72 25.70 3.53
CA GLY A 520 15.17 25.75 3.77
C GLY A 520 15.60 27.12 4.28
N SER A 521 15.23 27.47 5.51
CA SER A 521 15.51 28.79 6.11
C SER A 521 17.01 29.16 6.05
N PRO A 522 17.39 30.43 5.80
CA PRO A 522 16.51 31.60 5.61
C PRO A 522 16.10 31.88 4.16
N LEU A 523 16.72 31.24 3.15
CA LEU A 523 16.56 31.62 1.73
C LEU A 523 15.64 30.70 0.91
N GLY A 524 15.50 29.43 1.31
CA GLY A 524 14.71 28.41 0.62
C GLY A 524 15.50 27.59 -0.41
N ARG A 525 15.10 26.33 -0.62
CA ARG A 525 15.84 25.37 -1.46
C ARG A 525 15.87 25.68 -2.96
N LEU A 526 15.03 26.60 -3.44
CA LEU A 526 15.02 27.08 -4.83
C LEU A 526 15.71 28.45 -4.98
N HIS A 527 16.39 28.94 -3.94
CA HIS A 527 17.07 30.22 -3.98
C HIS A 527 18.23 30.23 -4.99
N GLY A 528 18.26 31.25 -5.84
CA GLY A 528 19.24 31.37 -6.93
C GLY A 528 19.01 30.39 -8.09
N TYR A 529 17.82 29.80 -8.24
CA TYR A 529 17.44 29.04 -9.44
C TYR A 529 16.55 29.90 -10.37
N ASP A 530 17.06 30.29 -11.53
CA ASP A 530 16.33 31.08 -12.53
C ASP A 530 15.02 30.40 -12.95
N ASN A 531 15.03 29.06 -13.03
CA ASN A 531 13.87 28.24 -13.39
C ASN A 531 12.97 27.87 -12.19
N LYS A 532 13.07 28.53 -11.02
CA LYS A 532 12.28 28.22 -9.81
C LYS A 532 10.77 28.07 -10.07
N GLY A 533 10.17 28.93 -10.89
CA GLY A 533 8.75 28.84 -11.26
C GLY A 533 8.37 27.63 -12.12
N VAL A 534 9.34 27.01 -12.81
CA VAL A 534 9.17 25.70 -13.48
C VAL A 534 9.29 24.60 -12.44
N LEU A 535 10.32 24.64 -11.58
CA LEU A 535 10.56 23.65 -10.53
C LEU A 535 9.41 23.54 -9.52
N GLN A 536 8.71 24.63 -9.21
CA GLN A 536 7.50 24.66 -8.37
C GLN A 536 6.28 24.07 -9.07
N LYS A 537 6.08 24.35 -10.36
CA LYS A 537 4.99 23.74 -11.15
C LYS A 537 5.21 22.23 -11.35
N MET A 538 6.45 21.82 -11.62
CA MET A 538 6.87 20.42 -11.57
C MET A 538 6.56 19.81 -10.21
N ALA A 539 6.88 20.49 -9.10
CA ALA A 539 6.62 20.00 -7.76
C ALA A 539 5.13 19.69 -7.54
N LEU A 540 4.26 20.63 -7.94
CA LEU A 540 2.81 20.48 -7.85
C LEU A 540 2.26 19.34 -8.72
N ASN A 541 2.86 19.02 -9.87
CA ASN A 541 2.43 17.87 -10.69
C ASN A 541 2.99 16.54 -10.13
N GLU A 542 4.27 16.55 -9.76
CA GLU A 542 5.03 15.37 -9.40
C GLU A 542 4.96 14.98 -7.93
N MET A 543 4.24 15.73 -7.10
CA MET A 543 4.17 15.55 -5.65
C MET A 543 5.56 15.65 -5.00
N ILE A 544 6.42 16.57 -5.48
CA ILE A 544 7.75 16.79 -4.91
C ILE A 544 7.59 17.70 -3.67
N PRO A 545 7.84 17.21 -2.45
CA PRO A 545 7.67 17.97 -1.22
C PRO A 545 8.69 19.10 -1.09
N GLY A 546 8.45 20.05 -0.18
CA GLY A 546 9.40 21.09 0.21
C GLY A 546 9.69 22.18 -0.83
N ARG A 547 9.40 22.00 -2.12
CA ARG A 547 9.54 23.06 -3.16
C ARG A 547 8.42 24.10 -3.15
N VAL A 548 7.25 23.70 -2.67
CA VAL A 548 6.02 24.50 -2.55
C VAL A 548 5.37 24.18 -1.22
N LYS A 549 4.51 25.07 -0.71
CA LYS A 549 3.83 24.85 0.57
C LYS A 549 2.88 23.66 0.48
N GLN A 550 2.81 22.88 1.55
CA GLN A 550 2.07 21.61 1.52
C GLN A 550 0.55 21.80 1.25
N ILE A 551 -0.03 22.93 1.66
CA ILE A 551 -1.43 23.29 1.38
C ILE A 551 -1.74 23.49 -0.11
N GLU A 552 -0.75 23.81 -0.97
CA GLU A 552 -0.98 24.00 -2.40
C GLU A 552 -1.36 22.67 -3.09
N PHE A 553 -0.88 21.54 -2.57
CA PHE A 553 -1.34 20.21 -2.99
C PHE A 553 -2.79 19.95 -2.60
N VAL A 554 -3.22 20.41 -1.40
CA VAL A 554 -4.61 20.30 -0.95
C VAL A 554 -5.53 21.12 -1.85
N LYS A 555 -5.18 22.40 -2.09
CA LYS A 555 -5.90 23.31 -2.99
C LYS A 555 -6.06 22.70 -4.39
N LYS A 556 -4.97 22.15 -4.95
CA LYS A 556 -4.96 21.58 -6.29
C LYS A 556 -5.72 20.25 -6.43
N TYR A 557 -5.59 19.35 -5.46
CA TYR A 557 -6.03 17.96 -5.61
C TYR A 557 -7.31 17.59 -4.84
N GLN A 558 -7.82 18.46 -3.96
CA GLN A 558 -9.08 18.29 -3.22
C GLN A 558 -9.25 16.89 -2.60
N PRO A 559 -8.29 16.40 -1.80
CA PRO A 559 -8.29 15.04 -1.25
C PRO A 559 -9.48 14.77 -0.33
N LYS A 560 -9.92 13.52 -0.24
CA LYS A 560 -10.99 13.09 0.70
C LYS A 560 -10.48 12.84 2.11
N VAL A 561 -9.21 12.47 2.27
CA VAL A 561 -8.55 12.21 3.55
C VAL A 561 -7.20 12.93 3.57
N ILE A 562 -6.90 13.58 4.69
CA ILE A 562 -5.61 14.21 5.00
C ILE A 562 -5.10 13.65 6.34
N THR A 563 -3.83 13.26 6.40
CA THR A 563 -3.12 12.95 7.67
C THR A 563 -1.93 13.87 7.84
N LEU A 564 -1.57 14.25 9.07
CA LEU A 564 -0.38 15.04 9.35
C LEU A 564 0.14 14.93 10.79
N THR A 565 1.47 15.11 10.94
CA THR A 565 2.18 15.56 12.16
C THR A 565 2.71 16.98 11.92
N ALA A 566 2.69 17.86 12.92
CA ALA A 566 3.16 19.24 12.74
C ALA A 566 3.56 19.95 14.06
N GLY A 567 4.51 20.89 13.95
CA GLY A 567 4.82 21.88 14.98
C GLY A 567 5.98 21.54 15.93
N GLY A 568 6.51 20.31 15.92
CA GLY A 568 7.75 19.99 16.66
C GLY A 568 8.97 20.81 16.18
N ASN A 569 9.02 21.13 14.88
CA ASN A 569 10.03 22.02 14.31
C ASN A 569 9.76 23.50 14.65
N ASP A 570 8.49 23.90 14.82
CA ASP A 570 8.07 25.27 15.14
C ASP A 570 8.43 25.72 16.57
N VAL A 571 8.91 24.79 17.41
CA VAL A 571 9.47 25.02 18.75
C VAL A 571 10.97 24.66 18.85
N ASP A 572 11.62 24.36 17.72
CA ASP A 572 12.99 23.83 17.63
C ASP A 572 13.27 22.64 18.58
N PHE A 573 12.37 21.64 18.59
CA PHE A 573 12.57 20.48 19.46
C PHE A 573 13.82 19.67 19.06
N GLY A 574 14.19 19.67 17.77
CA GLY A 574 15.43 19.07 17.29
C GLY A 574 16.70 19.73 17.83
N GLY A 575 16.78 21.07 17.80
CA GLY A 575 17.90 21.82 18.41
C GLY A 575 17.97 21.65 19.93
N LYS A 576 16.81 21.56 20.60
CA LYS A 576 16.72 21.26 22.04
C LYS A 576 17.24 19.85 22.37
N LEU A 577 16.82 18.83 21.61
CA LEU A 577 17.34 17.45 21.76
C LEU A 577 18.86 17.38 21.52
N ALA A 578 19.35 18.07 20.49
CA ALA A 578 20.79 18.13 20.19
C ALA A 578 21.59 18.83 21.32
N ASN A 579 21.02 19.85 21.97
CA ASN A 579 21.67 20.52 23.10
C ASN A 579 21.83 19.61 24.33
N CYS A 580 20.96 18.61 24.51
CA CYS A 580 21.05 17.60 25.57
C CYS A 580 22.02 16.48 25.17
N ALA A 581 21.76 15.81 24.05
CA ALA A 581 22.47 14.60 23.66
C ALA A 581 23.98 14.80 23.36
N ILE A 582 24.46 16.02 23.11
CA ILE A 582 25.86 16.28 22.69
C ILE A 582 26.84 16.43 23.87
N TYR A 583 26.38 16.80 25.07
CA TYR A 583 27.27 17.18 26.18
C TYR A 583 27.21 16.18 27.36
N PRO A 584 28.33 15.95 28.08
CA PRO A 584 28.37 15.05 29.24
C PRO A 584 27.80 15.69 30.53
N VAL A 585 26.91 16.68 30.40
CA VAL A 585 26.28 17.42 31.49
C VAL A 585 24.84 17.77 31.09
N SER A 586 23.90 17.59 32.01
CA SER A 586 22.46 17.87 31.83
C SER A 586 22.21 19.21 31.14
N CYS A 587 21.48 19.21 30.02
CA CYS A 587 21.16 20.44 29.31
C CYS A 587 20.32 21.40 30.15
N ASN A 588 20.49 22.70 29.89
CA ASN A 588 19.69 23.76 30.51
C ASN A 588 18.17 23.50 30.37
N TRP A 589 17.72 22.90 29.27
CA TRP A 589 16.31 22.56 29.02
C TRP A 589 15.70 21.56 30.02
N ALA A 590 16.51 20.72 30.66
CA ALA A 590 16.05 19.79 31.71
C ALA A 590 15.95 20.46 33.10
N THR A 591 16.58 21.63 33.31
CA THR A 591 16.50 22.41 34.56
C THR A 591 15.16 23.11 34.72
N SER A 592 14.68 23.30 35.95
CA SER A 592 13.41 23.99 36.23
C SER A 592 13.36 25.39 35.63
N SER A 593 14.51 26.08 35.57
CA SER A 593 14.66 27.41 34.97
C SER A 593 14.17 27.50 33.52
N LYS A 594 14.35 26.45 32.72
CA LYS A 594 13.91 26.40 31.31
C LYS A 594 12.66 25.57 31.05
N ARG A 595 12.20 24.75 32.01
CA ARG A 595 10.91 24.03 31.90
C ARG A 595 9.74 24.98 31.60
N ASN A 596 9.72 26.17 32.21
CA ASN A 596 8.68 27.17 31.93
C ASN A 596 8.79 27.80 30.52
N GLU A 597 9.99 28.03 29.99
CA GLU A 597 10.17 28.46 28.59
C GLU A 597 9.71 27.38 27.62
N LEU A 598 10.13 26.13 27.84
CA LEU A 598 9.71 24.98 27.04
C LEU A 598 8.18 24.79 27.05
N LYS A 599 7.54 24.83 28.22
CA LYS A 599 6.06 24.82 28.33
C LYS A 599 5.42 25.92 27.49
N ASN A 600 5.95 27.15 27.57
CA ASN A 600 5.38 28.29 26.86
C ASN A 600 5.53 28.16 25.35
N ASP A 601 6.69 27.72 24.84
CA ASP A 601 6.90 27.43 23.42
C ASP A 601 5.89 26.40 22.89
N LEU A 602 5.71 25.30 23.61
CA LEU A 602 4.77 24.23 23.26
C LEU A 602 3.32 24.73 23.30
N ARG A 603 2.89 25.39 24.39
CA ARG A 603 1.52 25.92 24.54
C ARG A 603 1.20 27.00 23.50
N ASN A 604 2.20 27.78 23.07
CA ASN A 604 2.01 28.83 22.07
C ASN A 604 1.73 28.32 20.66
N GLN A 605 2.00 27.04 20.35
CA GLN A 605 1.60 26.46 19.07
C GLN A 605 0.08 26.25 18.93
N PHE A 606 -0.71 26.26 20.02
CA PHE A 606 -2.16 26.02 19.98
C PHE A 606 -2.88 26.84 18.90
N ASP A 607 -2.66 28.16 18.89
CA ASP A 607 -3.33 29.07 17.97
C ASP A 607 -2.87 28.84 16.52
N LYS A 608 -1.56 28.57 16.33
CA LYS A 608 -0.93 28.31 15.04
C LYS A 608 -1.44 27.01 14.40
N LEU A 609 -1.51 25.94 15.19
CA LEU A 609 -2.04 24.64 14.80
C LEU A 609 -3.53 24.70 14.48
N LYS A 610 -4.34 25.34 15.34
CA LYS A 610 -5.78 25.51 15.10
C LYS A 610 -6.03 26.25 13.77
N ASN A 611 -5.37 27.38 13.55
CA ASN A 611 -5.52 28.17 12.33
C ASN A 611 -5.09 27.37 11.08
N PHE A 612 -4.00 26.61 11.15
CA PHE A 612 -3.59 25.71 10.07
C PHE A 612 -4.66 24.65 9.76
N TYR A 613 -5.30 24.05 10.77
CA TYR A 613 -6.40 23.10 10.56
C TYR A 613 -7.65 23.78 9.95
N ASP A 614 -7.95 25.03 10.33
CA ASP A 614 -9.02 25.84 9.74
C ASP A 614 -8.74 26.19 8.26
N GLU A 615 -7.49 26.48 7.92
CA GLU A 615 -7.04 26.69 6.55
C GLU A 615 -7.06 25.40 5.71
N LEU A 616 -6.72 24.24 6.28
CA LEU A 616 -6.83 22.94 5.59
C LEU A 616 -8.28 22.58 5.24
N LYS A 617 -9.24 22.86 6.14
CA LYS A 617 -10.68 22.73 5.84
C LYS A 617 -11.07 23.64 4.68
N SER A 618 -10.64 24.90 4.72
CA SER A 618 -10.92 25.90 3.67
C SER A 618 -10.32 25.49 2.32
N ALA A 619 -9.03 25.10 2.29
CA ALA A 619 -8.31 24.68 1.09
C ALA A 619 -8.86 23.40 0.45
N SER A 620 -9.47 22.50 1.23
CA SER A 620 -10.13 21.28 0.76
C SER A 620 -11.62 21.48 0.44
N SER A 621 -12.09 22.73 0.30
CA SER A 621 -13.50 23.07 0.08
C SER A 621 -14.46 22.47 1.12
N HIS A 622 -13.99 22.25 2.36
CA HIS A 622 -14.69 21.55 3.44
C HIS A 622 -15.09 20.09 3.12
N LYS A 623 -14.30 19.39 2.27
CA LYS A 623 -14.56 18.00 1.83
C LYS A 623 -13.56 16.96 2.34
N ALA A 624 -12.43 17.36 2.91
CA ALA A 624 -11.43 16.43 3.44
C ALA A 624 -11.72 16.05 4.90
N LYS A 625 -11.71 14.77 5.23
CA LYS A 625 -11.53 14.29 6.61
C LYS A 625 -10.07 14.52 7.01
N ILE A 626 -9.84 15.32 8.06
CA ILE A 626 -8.51 15.66 8.54
C ILE A 626 -8.22 14.87 9.82
N TYR A 627 -7.10 14.15 9.82
CA TYR A 627 -6.58 13.36 10.93
C TYR A 627 -5.23 13.93 11.37
N VAL A 628 -5.19 14.47 12.58
CA VAL A 628 -3.98 15.03 13.18
C VAL A 628 -3.39 13.98 14.13
N LEU A 629 -2.17 13.55 13.87
CA LEU A 629 -1.46 12.62 14.74
C LEU A 629 -0.64 13.40 15.77
N GLY A 630 -0.54 12.87 16.99
CA GLY A 630 0.48 13.31 17.94
C GLY A 630 1.88 12.82 17.53
N TYR A 631 2.82 12.95 18.46
CA TYR A 631 4.14 12.32 18.38
C TYR A 631 4.18 11.11 19.35
N PRO A 632 4.81 9.99 18.98
CA PRO A 632 5.02 8.89 19.90
C PRO A 632 6.04 9.28 20.98
N GLN A 633 5.94 8.68 22.17
CA GLN A 633 7.07 8.62 23.10
C GLN A 633 8.19 7.83 22.41
N PHE A 634 9.34 8.47 22.19
CA PHE A 634 10.49 7.88 21.47
C PHE A 634 11.68 7.58 22.39
N VAL A 635 11.59 7.95 23.68
CA VAL A 635 12.53 7.65 24.77
C VAL A 635 11.73 7.10 25.95
N ASN A 636 12.31 6.17 26.71
CA ASN A 636 11.82 5.80 28.03
C ASN A 636 12.36 6.77 29.10
N GLY A 637 11.44 7.47 29.78
CA GLY A 637 11.74 8.40 30.87
C GLY A 637 12.00 7.77 32.24
N ASP A 638 11.82 6.45 32.42
CA ASP A 638 12.04 5.79 33.72
C ASP A 638 13.50 5.93 34.20
N PRO A 639 13.78 6.51 35.38
CA PRO A 639 15.14 6.67 35.92
C PRO A 639 15.87 5.34 36.20
N ASN A 640 15.16 4.21 36.21
CA ASN A 640 15.72 2.86 36.35
C ASN A 640 16.04 2.18 35.01
N ALA A 641 15.52 2.72 33.89
CA ALA A 641 15.73 2.12 32.57
C ALA A 641 17.20 2.16 32.15
N LYS A 642 17.73 1.00 31.73
CA LYS A 642 19.17 0.75 31.52
C LYS A 642 19.65 1.30 30.16
N CYS A 643 19.58 2.61 29.96
CA CYS A 643 19.95 3.25 28.70
C CYS A 643 21.46 3.18 28.39
N LYS A 644 21.90 2.06 27.79
CA LYS A 644 23.32 1.78 27.50
C LYS A 644 23.80 2.16 26.11
N SER A 645 22.94 2.70 25.24
CA SER A 645 23.24 2.80 23.80
C SER A 645 22.67 4.03 23.08
N THR A 646 22.62 5.21 23.72
CA THR A 646 22.42 6.51 23.03
C THR A 646 22.97 7.70 23.81
N LEU A 647 24.05 8.31 23.31
CA LEU A 647 24.51 9.70 23.59
C LEU A 647 24.45 10.24 25.05
N ASN A 648 24.58 9.38 26.07
CA ASN A 648 24.66 9.77 27.48
C ASN A 648 23.45 10.55 28.05
N LEU A 649 22.26 10.50 27.43
CA LEU A 649 21.07 11.20 27.93
C LEU A 649 20.76 10.82 29.38
N ASP A 650 20.79 11.81 30.27
CA ASP A 650 20.63 11.58 31.70
C ASP A 650 19.15 11.42 32.12
N ASN A 651 18.90 11.08 33.39
CA ASN A 651 17.54 10.84 33.89
C ASN A 651 16.62 12.05 33.76
N ARG A 652 17.12 13.28 34.01
CA ARG A 652 16.36 14.53 33.90
C ARG A 652 16.09 14.89 32.45
N GLU A 653 17.03 14.58 31.55
CA GLU A 653 16.86 14.80 30.12
C GLU A 653 15.82 13.83 29.52
N ARG A 654 15.85 12.55 29.91
CA ARG A 654 14.85 11.57 29.51
C ARG A 654 13.46 11.91 30.07
N GLU A 655 13.39 12.35 31.34
CA GLU A 655 12.17 12.87 31.95
C GLU A 655 11.63 14.12 31.22
N MET A 656 12.51 15.07 30.87
CA MET A 656 12.18 16.28 30.11
C MET A 656 11.56 15.93 28.75
N ILE A 657 12.19 15.01 28.02
CA ILE A 657 11.70 14.55 26.72
C ILE A 657 10.31 13.92 26.85
N THR A 658 10.12 13.01 27.80
CA THR A 658 8.83 12.33 28.00
C THR A 658 7.72 13.31 28.37
N ASN A 659 7.96 14.22 29.33
CA ASN A 659 6.98 15.23 29.73
C ASN A 659 6.68 16.24 28.62
N ALA A 660 7.68 16.66 27.84
CA ALA A 660 7.49 17.56 26.71
C ALA A 660 6.62 16.94 25.62
N VAL A 661 6.82 15.66 25.29
CA VAL A 661 5.98 14.93 24.32
C VAL A 661 4.53 14.83 24.81
N THR A 662 4.30 14.39 26.06
CA THR A 662 2.93 14.28 26.63
C THR A 662 2.23 15.64 26.66
N TYR A 663 2.91 16.68 27.14
CA TYR A 663 2.34 18.02 27.17
C TYR A 663 2.04 18.54 25.76
N TYR A 664 2.94 18.33 24.80
CA TYR A 664 2.72 18.81 23.43
C TYR A 664 1.61 18.05 22.71
N ASN A 665 1.50 16.74 22.91
CA ASN A 665 0.35 15.95 22.46
C ASN A 665 -0.96 16.52 23.02
N SER A 666 -0.99 16.98 24.28
CA SER A 666 -2.16 17.65 24.84
C SER A 666 -2.50 18.98 24.12
N VAL A 667 -1.50 19.77 23.72
CA VAL A 667 -1.67 21.00 22.93
C VAL A 667 -2.27 20.69 21.55
N ILE A 668 -1.69 19.71 20.85
CA ILE A 668 -2.14 19.25 19.52
C ILE A 668 -3.59 18.74 19.60
N LYS A 669 -3.89 17.90 20.60
CA LYS A 669 -5.21 17.33 20.89
C LYS A 669 -6.25 18.41 21.21
N GLN A 670 -5.87 19.46 21.93
CA GLN A 670 -6.75 20.60 22.20
C GLN A 670 -6.98 21.46 20.93
N ALA A 671 -5.95 21.74 20.14
CA ALA A 671 -6.07 22.49 18.88
C ALA A 671 -6.91 21.73 17.83
N ALA A 672 -6.76 20.41 17.76
CA ALA A 672 -7.57 19.54 16.91
C ALA A 672 -9.05 19.59 17.30
N ARG A 673 -9.38 19.51 18.60
CA ARG A 673 -10.75 19.71 19.12
C ARG A 673 -11.32 21.10 18.77
N ALA A 674 -10.53 22.16 18.97
CA ALA A 674 -10.94 23.54 18.67
C ALA A 674 -11.23 23.77 17.18
N ALA A 675 -10.47 23.12 16.28
CA ALA A 675 -10.75 23.13 14.84
C ALA A 675 -11.79 22.07 14.41
N GLY A 676 -12.18 21.16 15.30
CA GLY A 676 -13.11 20.07 15.03
C GLY A 676 -12.58 18.97 14.13
N VAL A 677 -11.27 18.76 14.07
CA VAL A 677 -10.61 17.69 13.31
C VAL A 677 -10.27 16.51 14.23
N LYS A 678 -10.15 15.29 13.68
CA LYS A 678 -9.91 14.08 14.48
C LYS A 678 -8.44 14.05 14.90
N TYR A 679 -8.19 14.18 16.21
CA TYR A 679 -6.91 13.78 16.80
C TYR A 679 -6.79 12.26 16.82
N ILE A 680 -5.58 11.74 16.60
CA ILE A 680 -5.21 10.33 16.66
C ILE A 680 -4.11 10.18 17.70
N ASP A 681 -4.37 9.40 18.75
CA ASP A 681 -3.42 9.25 19.84
C ASP A 681 -2.33 8.22 19.53
N THR A 682 -1.13 8.71 19.22
CA THR A 682 0.05 7.91 18.88
C THR A 682 1.05 7.80 20.03
N GLU A 683 0.77 8.38 21.19
CA GLU A 683 1.78 8.56 22.25
C GLU A 683 2.39 7.22 22.70
N THR A 684 1.57 6.19 22.85
CA THR A 684 1.98 4.83 23.24
C THR A 684 2.29 3.92 22.04
N ALA A 685 2.33 4.43 20.81
CA ALA A 685 2.37 3.61 19.59
C ALA A 685 3.63 2.74 19.44
N LEU A 686 4.70 3.03 20.20
CA LEU A 686 5.96 2.28 20.16
C LEU A 686 6.12 1.30 21.34
N GLY A 687 5.17 1.27 22.28
CA GLY A 687 5.19 0.38 23.45
C GLY A 687 6.52 0.40 24.20
N ASN A 688 7.14 -0.78 24.30
CA ASN A 688 8.44 -1.09 24.91
C ASN A 688 9.60 -1.15 23.90
N HIS A 689 9.46 -0.50 22.74
CA HIS A 689 10.49 -0.40 21.68
C HIS A 689 11.01 1.03 21.50
N ARG A 690 10.99 1.85 22.55
CA ARG A 690 11.55 3.21 22.54
C ARG A 690 13.06 3.15 22.79
N LEU A 691 13.77 4.26 22.56
CA LEU A 691 15.14 4.39 23.07
C LEU A 691 15.12 4.19 24.60
N CYS A 692 16.12 3.48 25.11
CA CYS A 692 16.23 3.06 26.51
C CYS A 692 15.25 1.97 27.00
N ASP A 693 14.42 1.35 26.15
CA ASP A 693 13.66 0.14 26.52
C ASP A 693 14.44 -1.15 26.18
N GLN A 694 13.98 -1.93 25.19
CA GLN A 694 14.57 -3.18 24.72
C GLN A 694 15.66 -2.96 23.66
N THR A 695 16.34 -4.04 23.28
CA THR A 695 17.38 -4.06 22.24
C THR A 695 16.84 -3.76 20.84
N ASP A 696 15.64 -4.25 20.50
CA ASP A 696 14.98 -3.97 19.23
C ASP A 696 14.25 -2.62 19.25
N SER A 697 15.00 -1.53 19.15
CA SER A 697 14.45 -0.17 19.11
C SER A 697 13.70 0.11 17.81
N TYR A 698 12.50 0.68 17.92
CA TYR A 698 11.69 1.17 16.80
C TYR A 698 12.03 2.62 16.43
N VAL A 699 13.03 3.21 17.09
CA VAL A 699 13.55 4.58 16.93
C VAL A 699 15.05 4.52 16.68
N ASN A 700 15.58 5.35 15.78
CA ASN A 700 17.03 5.44 15.60
C ASN A 700 17.68 6.17 16.78
N GLY A 701 18.66 5.52 17.39
CA GLY A 701 19.61 6.22 18.23
C GLY A 701 20.55 7.10 17.40
N VAL A 702 21.12 8.13 18.01
CA VAL A 702 22.27 8.83 17.40
C VAL A 702 23.46 7.88 17.38
N ALA A 703 24.06 7.70 16.19
CA ALA A 703 25.31 6.97 16.03
C ALA A 703 26.48 7.66 16.78
N SER A 704 27.61 6.97 16.89
CA SER A 704 28.68 7.24 17.84
C SER A 704 29.34 8.64 17.75
N LEU A 705 30.20 8.95 18.73
CA LEU A 705 31.11 10.11 18.69
C LEU A 705 32.03 10.15 17.45
N ARG A 706 32.17 9.07 16.67
CA ARG A 706 32.87 9.12 15.37
C ARG A 706 32.02 9.78 14.28
N ASP A 707 30.71 9.67 14.37
CA ASP A 707 29.76 10.15 13.37
C ASP A 707 29.47 11.66 13.53
N LEU A 708 29.87 12.22 14.69
CA LEU A 708 30.10 13.65 14.91
C LEU A 708 31.44 14.15 14.35
N ALA A 709 32.43 13.28 14.15
CA ALA A 709 33.79 13.63 13.72
C ALA A 709 34.02 13.51 12.20
N PHE A 710 33.20 12.72 11.49
CA PHE A 710 33.25 12.56 10.04
C PHE A 710 31.96 13.08 9.39
N SER A 711 32.08 14.14 8.58
CA SER A 711 30.94 14.92 8.11
C SER A 711 30.12 14.23 7.01
N GLY A 712 28.94 13.66 7.33
CA GLY A 712 28.01 13.19 6.29
C GLY A 712 26.73 12.44 6.69
N SER A 713 25.68 13.18 7.06
CA SER A 713 24.26 12.84 6.77
C SER A 713 23.54 11.68 7.49
N GLU A 714 23.94 11.25 8.70
CA GLU A 714 23.12 10.29 9.49
C GLU A 714 22.64 10.80 10.87
N LEU A 715 23.08 11.99 11.31
CA LEU A 715 22.53 12.65 12.52
C LEU A 715 21.06 13.08 12.36
N GLN A 716 20.61 13.34 11.13
CA GLN A 716 19.25 13.84 10.82
C GLN A 716 18.16 12.78 11.10
N GLU A 717 18.45 11.49 10.89
CA GLU A 717 17.53 10.38 11.16
C GLU A 717 17.35 10.03 12.64
N SER A 718 18.13 10.66 13.53
CA SER A 718 18.16 10.34 14.95
C SER A 718 16.89 10.78 15.69
N PHE A 719 16.50 10.06 16.74
CA PHE A 719 15.25 10.22 17.48
C PHE A 719 13.95 10.02 16.66
N HIS A 720 14.07 9.70 15.36
CA HIS A 720 12.92 9.43 14.50
C HIS A 720 12.59 7.92 14.42
N PRO A 721 11.32 7.55 14.19
CA PRO A 721 10.91 6.17 13.98
C PRO A 721 11.59 5.52 12.77
N ASN A 722 11.95 4.25 12.89
CA ASN A 722 12.40 3.43 11.76
C ASN A 722 11.22 2.69 11.10
N ALA A 723 11.50 1.76 10.16
CA ALA A 723 10.48 0.97 9.48
C ALA A 723 9.52 0.20 10.42
N LYS A 724 10.01 -0.25 11.58
CA LYS A 724 9.20 -0.91 12.61
C LYS A 724 8.33 0.13 13.31
N GLY A 725 8.91 1.24 13.76
CA GLY A 725 8.17 2.34 14.40
C GLY A 725 7.06 2.93 13.53
N HIS A 726 7.29 3.13 12.23
CA HIS A 726 6.23 3.53 11.30
C HIS A 726 5.14 2.49 11.09
N SER A 727 5.47 1.20 11.19
CA SER A 727 4.48 0.12 11.14
C SER A 727 3.62 0.11 12.41
N ALA A 728 4.21 0.40 13.56
CA ALA A 728 3.53 0.50 14.85
C ALA A 728 2.63 1.75 14.95
N ILE A 729 3.10 2.93 14.50
CA ILE A 729 2.27 4.14 14.32
C ILE A 729 1.08 3.85 13.39
N ALA A 730 1.30 3.12 12.29
CA ALA A 730 0.23 2.72 11.38
C ALA A 730 -0.70 1.64 11.93
N ALA A 731 -0.30 0.87 12.94
CA ALA A 731 -1.19 -0.01 13.70
C ALA A 731 -2.04 0.82 14.66
N ARG A 732 -1.42 1.70 15.45
CA ARG A 732 -2.10 2.56 16.42
C ARG A 732 -3.15 3.48 15.77
N PHE A 733 -2.87 4.02 14.59
CA PHE A 733 -3.85 4.78 13.81
C PHE A 733 -5.13 3.96 13.50
N LYS A 734 -5.00 2.65 13.26
CA LYS A 734 -6.15 1.76 13.01
C LYS A 734 -6.94 1.49 14.29
N GLU A 735 -6.26 1.32 15.43
CA GLU A 735 -6.90 1.14 16.75
C GLU A 735 -7.75 2.37 17.13
N GLU A 736 -7.20 3.58 16.95
CA GLU A 736 -7.88 4.87 17.19
C GLU A 736 -9.12 5.10 16.28
N LEU A 737 -9.23 4.31 15.20
CA LEU A 737 -10.37 4.23 14.29
C LEU A 737 -11.12 2.88 14.37
N ARG A 738 -10.81 2.02 15.35
CA ARG A 738 -11.45 0.70 15.57
C ARG A 738 -11.41 -0.25 14.35
N GLY A 739 -10.41 -0.09 13.49
CA GLY A 739 -10.27 -0.83 12.24
C GLY A 739 -11.11 -0.29 11.07
N GLU A 740 -11.88 0.79 11.26
CA GLU A 740 -12.62 1.44 10.19
C GLU A 740 -11.70 2.20 9.24
N ASN A 741 -11.90 2.03 7.93
CA ASN A 741 -11.15 2.74 6.90
C ASN A 741 -11.46 4.26 6.96
N PRO A 742 -10.45 5.16 7.06
CA PRO A 742 -10.65 6.60 7.23
C PRO A 742 -11.35 7.29 6.05
N LEU A 743 -11.41 6.66 4.87
CA LEU A 743 -12.28 7.14 3.78
C LEU A 743 -13.77 7.12 4.21
N HIS A 744 -14.15 6.16 5.06
CA HIS A 744 -15.53 5.90 5.47
C HIS A 744 -15.85 6.36 6.89
N TYR A 745 -14.94 6.20 7.86
CA TYR A 745 -15.07 6.58 9.28
C TYR A 745 -15.78 7.93 9.52
N GLU A 746 -16.75 7.96 10.44
CA GLU A 746 -17.43 9.21 10.83
C GLU A 746 -16.66 9.95 11.94
N ASN A 747 -16.01 11.06 11.58
CA ASN A 747 -15.39 11.98 12.55
C ASN A 747 -16.39 12.56 13.57
N CYS A 748 -17.67 12.63 13.19
CA CYS A 748 -18.76 13.20 13.98
C CYS A 748 -19.98 12.26 13.97
N PRO A 749 -19.94 11.13 14.70
CA PRO A 749 -20.92 10.06 14.59
C PRO A 749 -22.38 10.53 14.68
N GLY A 750 -23.20 10.12 13.71
CA GLY A 750 -24.64 10.43 13.69
C GLY A 750 -25.02 11.87 13.36
N THR A 751 -24.07 12.74 13.04
CA THR A 751 -24.34 14.16 12.67
C THR A 751 -24.30 14.44 11.17
N GLY A 752 -23.71 13.54 10.37
CA GLY A 752 -23.41 13.76 8.96
C GLY A 752 -22.32 14.81 8.66
N LYS A 753 -21.71 15.42 9.68
CA LYS A 753 -20.65 16.44 9.52
C LYS A 753 -19.26 15.79 9.40
N LEU A 754 -18.32 16.47 8.73
CA LEU A 754 -16.91 16.07 8.70
C LEU A 754 -16.09 16.65 9.88
N TYR A 755 -16.61 17.70 10.54
CA TYR A 755 -15.92 18.46 11.58
C TYR A 755 -16.84 18.78 12.76
N CYS A 756 -16.29 18.67 13.97
CA CYS A 756 -16.98 18.91 15.25
C CYS A 756 -16.20 19.91 16.11
N PRO A 757 -16.20 21.21 15.77
CA PRO A 757 -15.50 22.22 16.57
C PRO A 757 -16.13 22.31 17.97
N ASP A 758 -15.26 22.45 18.96
CA ASP A 758 -15.59 22.62 20.37
C ASP A 758 -15.09 24.00 20.81
N ASP A 759 -16.01 24.96 20.98
CA ASP A 759 -15.65 26.33 21.39
C ASP A 759 -15.12 26.42 22.83
N SER A 760 -15.28 25.36 23.65
CA SER A 760 -14.66 25.27 24.97
C SER A 760 -13.17 24.84 24.92
N ALA A 761 -12.74 24.24 23.81
CA ALA A 761 -11.37 23.84 23.58
C ALA A 761 -10.48 25.07 23.33
N THR A 762 -9.79 25.53 24.37
CA THR A 762 -8.99 26.77 24.31
C THR A 762 -7.56 26.56 24.83
N LYS A 763 -6.66 27.47 24.47
CA LYS A 763 -5.28 27.54 25.02
C LYS A 763 -5.22 27.55 26.56
N LYS A 764 -6.30 28.01 27.21
CA LYS A 764 -6.46 28.06 28.67
C LYS A 764 -6.96 26.75 29.29
N SER A 765 -7.65 25.88 28.54
CA SER A 765 -8.14 24.59 29.04
C SER A 765 -7.10 23.46 28.97
N ILE A 766 -5.94 23.72 28.34
CA ILE A 766 -4.77 22.83 28.36
C ILE A 766 -4.25 22.75 29.80
N PRO A 767 -4.22 21.58 30.47
CA PRO A 767 -3.71 21.45 31.83
C PRO A 767 -2.17 21.46 31.85
N ASP A 768 -1.58 22.14 32.83
CA ASP A 768 -0.15 22.02 33.13
C ASP A 768 0.10 20.69 33.86
N THR A 769 1.17 19.96 33.52
CA THR A 769 1.61 18.77 34.29
C THR A 769 2.48 19.18 35.47
N GLU A 770 2.55 18.33 36.50
CA GLU A 770 3.33 18.57 37.73
C GLU A 770 4.78 19.00 37.44
N TYR A 771 5.45 18.30 36.51
CA TYR A 771 6.79 18.58 35.99
C TYR A 771 6.99 20.04 35.53
N PHE A 772 5.96 20.67 34.95
CA PHE A 772 5.99 22.07 34.50
C PHE A 772 5.40 23.05 35.52
N THR A 773 5.06 22.61 36.75
CA THR A 773 4.58 23.48 37.84
C THR A 773 5.62 23.71 38.94
N VAL A 774 6.59 22.81 39.12
CA VAL A 774 7.73 23.00 40.04
C VAL A 774 8.54 24.23 39.62
N GLN A 775 8.75 25.19 40.54
CA GLN A 775 9.47 26.44 40.25
C GLN A 775 10.80 26.59 41.01
N ASN A 776 11.07 25.77 42.04
CA ASN A 776 12.29 25.88 42.84
C ASN A 776 13.24 24.69 42.61
N GLU A 777 14.56 24.94 42.51
CA GLU A 777 15.56 23.87 42.36
C GLU A 777 15.79 23.06 43.65
N ASP A 778 15.46 23.60 44.84
CA ASP A 778 15.43 22.82 46.10
C ASP A 778 14.34 21.73 46.13
N GLU A 779 13.30 21.91 45.30
CA GLU A 779 12.17 20.98 45.16
C GLU A 779 12.39 19.99 43.99
N ASP A 780 13.19 20.40 43.01
CA ASP A 780 13.62 19.59 41.86
C ASP A 780 14.69 18.55 42.28
N MET A 781 14.22 17.41 42.81
CA MET A 781 15.04 16.35 43.42
C MET A 781 16.28 15.99 42.58
N ARG A 782 17.48 16.06 43.16
CA ARG A 782 18.72 15.71 42.47
C ARG A 782 19.02 14.23 42.68
N VAL A 783 18.68 13.40 41.70
CA VAL A 783 18.90 11.95 41.73
C VAL A 783 20.19 11.61 40.97
N VAL A 784 21.18 11.02 41.64
CA VAL A 784 22.49 10.71 41.07
C VAL A 784 22.81 9.22 41.25
N HIS A 785 23.09 8.51 40.16
CA HIS A 785 23.51 7.11 40.28
C HIS A 785 24.93 7.04 40.87
N TYR A 786 25.11 6.21 41.89
CA TYR A 786 26.41 6.01 42.55
C TYR A 786 26.77 4.52 42.62
N GLN A 787 28.07 4.21 42.61
CA GLN A 787 28.59 2.85 42.69
C GLN A 787 29.62 2.70 43.83
N SER A 788 29.16 2.17 44.98
CA SER A 788 30.01 1.65 46.05
C SER A 788 30.56 0.27 45.67
N ALA A 789 31.73 -0.08 46.23
CA ALA A 789 32.64 -1.08 45.71
C ALA A 789 32.24 -2.58 45.86
N SER A 790 31.08 -2.90 46.45
CA SER A 790 30.64 -4.30 46.65
C SER A 790 29.57 -4.77 45.65
N GLY A 791 28.50 -3.99 45.44
CA GLY A 791 27.38 -4.30 44.52
C GLY A 791 26.50 -5.52 44.88
N GLN A 792 27.00 -6.41 45.74
CA GLN A 792 26.31 -7.60 46.25
C GLN A 792 26.56 -7.73 47.76
N VAL A 793 25.63 -8.36 48.50
CA VAL A 793 25.76 -8.62 49.94
C VAL A 793 24.90 -9.84 50.34
N VAL A 794 25.34 -10.65 51.30
CA VAL A 794 24.53 -11.77 51.84
C VAL A 794 23.70 -11.26 53.03
N LYS A 795 22.50 -11.81 53.25
CA LYS A 795 21.67 -11.43 54.42
C LYS A 795 22.44 -11.58 55.74
N LYS A 796 22.22 -10.63 56.66
CA LYS A 796 22.91 -10.48 57.96
C LYS A 796 24.37 -10.00 57.88
N GLU A 797 24.95 -9.87 56.69
CA GLU A 797 26.26 -9.21 56.54
C GLU A 797 26.16 -7.68 56.64
N ILE A 798 27.33 -7.04 56.65
CA ILE A 798 27.52 -5.61 56.76
C ILE A 798 27.76 -5.02 55.36
N LEU A 799 26.84 -4.19 54.89
CA LEU A 799 27.02 -3.42 53.66
C LEU A 799 27.88 -2.19 53.95
N THR A 800 29.08 -2.15 53.36
CA THR A 800 29.98 -0.99 53.43
C THR A 800 29.61 0.04 52.35
N ILE A 801 29.36 1.28 52.78
CA ILE A 801 28.96 2.41 51.93
C ILE A 801 30.07 3.44 52.01
N LYS A 802 30.82 3.59 50.91
CA LYS A 802 31.91 4.57 50.77
C LYS A 802 31.67 5.45 49.55
N THR A 803 31.74 6.78 49.70
CA THR A 803 31.68 7.74 48.58
C THR A 803 33.08 8.24 48.22
N HIS A 804 33.45 8.15 46.94
CA HIS A 804 34.77 8.61 46.47
C HIS A 804 34.87 10.15 46.42
N GLU A 805 33.76 10.81 46.05
CA GLU A 805 33.61 12.27 45.98
C GLU A 805 32.91 12.82 47.23
N ILE A 806 32.65 14.14 47.24
CA ILE A 806 31.95 14.90 48.30
C ILE A 806 30.50 15.18 47.85
N PRO A 807 29.54 14.27 48.10
CA PRO A 807 28.13 14.47 47.73
C PRO A 807 27.35 15.34 48.72
N TYR A 808 27.60 15.18 50.03
CA TYR A 808 26.70 15.69 51.07
C TYR A 808 27.33 16.82 51.88
N LYS A 809 26.48 17.68 52.43
CA LYS A 809 26.89 18.72 53.36
C LYS A 809 27.59 18.11 54.57
N SER A 810 28.78 18.61 54.90
CA SER A 810 29.57 18.19 56.06
C SER A 810 28.72 18.10 57.33
N LEU A 811 28.82 16.97 58.05
CA LEU A 811 28.07 16.65 59.27
C LEU A 811 26.51 16.66 59.14
N SER A 812 25.96 16.59 57.92
CA SER A 812 24.50 16.46 57.71
C SER A 812 24.00 15.01 57.82
N PRO A 813 22.74 14.79 58.25
CA PRO A 813 22.13 13.47 58.28
C PRO A 813 21.74 12.98 56.87
N ILE A 814 22.00 11.70 56.62
CA ILE A 814 21.73 10.98 55.37
C ILE A 814 20.91 9.73 55.73
N LYS A 815 19.68 9.67 55.22
CA LYS A 815 18.77 8.54 55.45
C LYS A 815 19.11 7.42 54.48
N ILE A 816 19.29 6.22 55.01
CA ILE A 816 19.52 5.01 54.22
C ILE A 816 18.20 4.26 54.11
N THR A 817 17.66 4.20 52.90
CA THR A 817 16.42 3.45 52.61
C THR A 817 16.71 2.41 51.54
N LEU A 818 16.31 1.16 51.80
CA LEU A 818 16.33 0.11 50.80
C LEU A 818 14.94 0.00 50.17
N TYR A 819 14.89 -0.05 48.85
CA TYR A 819 13.65 -0.15 48.08
C TYR A 819 13.50 -1.51 47.39
N SER A 820 12.56 -2.27 47.94
CA SER A 820 11.77 -3.31 47.26
C SER A 820 10.32 -3.17 47.76
N ASN A 821 10.16 -3.19 49.09
CA ASN A 821 9.30 -2.22 49.78
C ASN A 821 10.21 -1.22 50.54
N PRO A 822 9.75 0.00 50.90
CA PRO A 822 10.60 1.00 51.54
C PRO A 822 11.00 0.63 52.98
N ILE A 823 12.20 0.07 53.14
CA ILE A 823 12.77 -0.36 54.43
C ILE A 823 13.88 0.61 54.84
N LYS A 824 13.65 1.36 55.92
CA LYS A 824 14.66 2.26 56.48
C LYS A 824 15.74 1.43 57.17
N LEU A 825 16.96 1.45 56.63
CA LEU A 825 18.12 0.75 57.20
C LEU A 825 18.78 1.56 58.32
N GLY A 826 18.63 2.89 58.31
CA GLY A 826 19.11 3.78 59.36
C GLY A 826 19.29 5.22 58.89
N GLU A 827 20.00 6.01 59.70
CA GLU A 827 20.49 7.34 59.36
C GLU A 827 21.98 7.37 59.70
N VAL A 828 22.81 7.86 58.77
CA VAL A 828 24.25 8.07 58.95
C VAL A 828 24.58 9.54 58.73
N PHE A 829 25.75 9.98 59.16
CA PHE A 829 26.19 11.36 58.96
C PHE A 829 27.25 11.44 57.87
N ALA A 830 27.20 12.52 57.08
CA ALA A 830 28.34 12.90 56.25
C ALA A 830 29.55 13.19 57.15
N GLY A 831 30.74 12.76 56.71
CA GLY A 831 32.00 13.07 57.36
C GLY A 831 32.28 14.58 57.42
N ALA A 832 33.34 14.96 58.11
CA ALA A 832 33.80 16.35 58.15
C ALA A 832 34.19 16.86 56.74
N ASP A 833 34.58 15.95 55.85
CA ASP A 833 34.89 16.16 54.43
C ASP A 833 33.67 15.96 53.49
N GLY A 834 32.46 15.82 54.04
CA GLY A 834 31.20 15.66 53.28
C GLY A 834 31.05 14.31 52.54
N LYS A 835 31.95 13.36 52.78
CA LYS A 835 31.89 12.00 52.24
C LYS A 835 31.12 11.05 53.16
N ILE A 836 30.73 9.89 52.65
CA ILE A 836 30.34 8.76 53.49
C ILE A 836 31.51 7.79 53.56
N ASP A 837 31.91 7.41 54.77
CA ASP A 837 32.56 6.14 55.06
C ASP A 837 31.82 5.53 56.24
N SER A 838 30.90 4.60 55.95
CA SER A 838 29.98 4.06 56.94
C SER A 838 29.52 2.66 56.56
N SER A 839 28.93 1.96 57.52
CA SER A 839 28.51 0.57 57.33
C SER A 839 27.15 0.32 57.94
N VAL A 840 26.33 -0.48 57.27
CA VAL A 840 24.95 -0.77 57.68
C VAL A 840 24.67 -2.26 57.59
N THR A 841 24.14 -2.84 58.66
CA THR A 841 23.73 -4.25 58.68
C THR A 841 22.46 -4.43 57.85
N ILE A 842 22.37 -5.50 57.06
CA ILE A 842 21.16 -5.84 56.29
C ILE A 842 20.21 -6.71 57.15
N PRO A 843 19.01 -6.22 57.53
CA PRO A 843 18.01 -7.01 58.22
C PRO A 843 17.70 -8.36 57.56
N ALA A 844 17.60 -9.41 58.37
CA ALA A 844 17.26 -10.76 57.91
C ALA A 844 15.83 -10.88 57.31
N THR A 845 14.98 -9.87 57.52
CA THR A 845 13.59 -9.80 57.03
C THR A 845 13.47 -9.27 55.60
N ILE A 846 14.57 -8.79 54.99
CA ILE A 846 14.57 -8.33 53.60
C ILE A 846 14.56 -9.55 52.66
N PRO A 847 13.71 -9.60 51.61
CA PRO A 847 13.76 -10.66 50.61
C PRO A 847 15.12 -10.74 49.90
N ALA A 848 15.49 -11.92 49.39
CA ALA A 848 16.59 -11.99 48.45
C ALA A 848 16.16 -11.40 47.09
N GLY A 849 17.13 -11.09 46.22
CA GLY A 849 16.90 -10.45 44.92
C GLY A 849 17.57 -9.09 44.79
N TYR A 850 17.19 -8.34 43.74
CA TYR A 850 17.71 -6.99 43.49
C TYR A 850 16.91 -5.94 44.26
N HIS A 851 17.61 -5.01 44.89
CA HIS A 851 17.04 -3.89 45.64
C HIS A 851 17.74 -2.60 45.24
N THR A 852 17.04 -1.46 45.33
CA THR A 852 17.67 -0.14 45.16
C THR A 852 18.02 0.43 46.54
N LEU A 853 19.31 0.58 46.82
CA LEU A 853 19.81 1.32 47.97
C LEU A 853 19.76 2.81 47.64
N GLU A 854 18.94 3.56 48.39
CA GLU A 854 18.91 5.02 48.37
C GLU A 854 19.63 5.58 49.60
N LEU A 855 20.41 6.62 49.37
CA LEU A 855 20.93 7.55 50.35
C LEU A 855 20.23 8.88 50.07
N SER A 856 19.49 9.44 51.03
CA SER A 856 18.77 10.71 50.85
C SER A 856 19.21 11.72 51.91
N GLY A 857 19.67 12.89 51.46
CA GLY A 857 20.21 13.96 52.30
C GLY A 857 20.23 15.31 51.58
N VAL A 858 21.17 16.19 51.92
CA VAL A 858 21.34 17.50 51.27
C VAL A 858 22.78 17.74 50.81
N ASP A 859 22.93 18.37 49.65
CA ASP A 859 24.25 18.84 49.18
C ASP A 859 24.75 20.03 50.03
N GLU A 860 26.01 20.45 49.85
CA GLU A 860 26.61 21.55 50.63
C GLU A 860 25.78 22.85 50.63
N LYS A 861 25.05 23.10 49.54
CA LYS A 861 24.23 24.31 49.34
C LYS A 861 22.87 24.18 50.03
N GLY A 862 22.35 22.96 50.14
CA GLY A 862 21.11 22.64 50.86
C GLY A 862 20.05 21.92 50.02
N HIS A 863 20.28 21.71 48.71
CA HIS A 863 19.32 21.05 47.84
C HIS A 863 19.16 19.58 48.21
N LYS A 864 17.97 19.00 47.99
CA LYS A 864 17.72 17.56 48.17
C LYS A 864 18.55 16.74 47.19
N LEU A 865 19.46 15.93 47.73
CA LEU A 865 20.28 14.98 46.98
C LEU A 865 19.93 13.55 47.38
N ASN A 866 19.58 12.74 46.39
CA ASN A 866 19.43 11.29 46.55
C ASN A 866 20.50 10.58 45.70
N LEU A 867 21.43 9.87 46.34
CA LEU A 867 22.30 8.92 45.64
C LEU A 867 21.62 7.55 45.61
N TYR A 868 21.68 6.84 44.48
CA TYR A 868 21.09 5.49 44.37
C TYR A 868 22.00 4.45 43.71
N GLN A 869 22.00 3.24 44.25
CA GLN A 869 22.71 2.07 43.74
C GLN A 869 21.81 0.82 43.75
N THR A 870 21.73 0.09 42.64
CA THR A 870 21.19 -1.28 42.67
C THR A 870 22.18 -2.22 43.36
N ILE A 871 21.70 -2.94 44.38
CA ILE A 871 22.45 -4.00 45.06
C ILE A 871 21.74 -5.35 44.92
N LEU A 872 22.50 -6.44 44.83
CA LEU A 872 21.96 -7.80 44.90
C LEU A 872 22.07 -8.33 46.33
N ILE A 873 20.94 -8.67 46.96
CA ILE A 873 20.89 -9.32 48.26
C ILE A 873 20.68 -10.82 48.05
N LYS A 874 21.62 -11.64 48.53
CA LYS A 874 21.55 -13.10 48.44
C LYS A 874 21.11 -13.73 49.75
N GLY A 875 20.35 -14.81 49.65
CA GLY A 875 20.11 -15.72 50.77
C GLY A 875 21.42 -16.31 51.34
N PRO A 876 21.42 -16.79 52.60
CA PRO A 876 22.59 -17.33 53.26
C PRO A 876 22.95 -18.76 52.82
N ASN A 877 22.13 -19.40 51.97
CA ASN A 877 22.40 -20.71 51.39
C ASN A 877 23.05 -20.55 50.00
N PRO A 878 24.26 -21.09 49.73
CA PRO A 878 24.88 -20.98 48.41
C PRO A 878 24.25 -21.88 47.32
N ASP A 879 23.36 -22.80 47.68
CA ASP A 879 22.63 -23.68 46.74
C ASP A 879 21.19 -23.22 46.44
N ASP A 880 20.69 -22.17 47.11
CA ASP A 880 19.35 -21.57 47.00
C ASP A 880 19.49 -20.08 47.40
N ILE A 881 19.96 -19.26 46.46
CA ILE A 881 20.39 -17.88 46.75
C ILE A 881 19.24 -16.87 46.71
N ASP A 882 18.06 -17.26 46.23
CA ASP A 882 16.82 -16.45 46.29
C ASP A 882 15.84 -16.85 47.40
N GLU A 883 16.09 -17.97 48.08
CA GLU A 883 15.31 -18.51 49.21
C GLU A 883 13.89 -18.98 48.85
N ASN A 884 13.60 -19.32 47.58
CA ASN A 884 12.28 -19.84 47.21
C ASN A 884 12.06 -21.32 47.60
N GLY A 885 13.11 -22.01 48.07
CA GLY A 885 13.05 -23.43 48.48
C GLY A 885 13.33 -24.42 47.35
N THR A 886 13.55 -23.94 46.13
CA THR A 886 13.99 -24.74 44.98
C THR A 886 15.47 -24.45 44.72
N PRO A 887 16.38 -25.42 44.87
CA PRO A 887 17.80 -25.18 44.66
C PRO A 887 18.09 -24.58 43.27
N ASP A 888 18.98 -23.59 43.17
CA ASP A 888 19.21 -22.75 41.97
C ASP A 888 19.32 -23.57 40.67
N LYS A 889 20.05 -24.69 40.75
CA LYS A 889 20.28 -25.67 39.67
C LYS A 889 19.04 -26.38 39.12
N ASN A 890 17.91 -26.29 39.81
CA ASN A 890 16.61 -26.85 39.42
C ASN A 890 15.65 -25.76 38.89
N GLN A 891 16.04 -24.49 38.91
CA GLN A 891 15.22 -23.38 38.42
C GLN A 891 15.53 -23.11 36.93
N PRO A 892 14.54 -23.14 36.00
CA PRO A 892 14.81 -23.01 34.56
C PRO A 892 15.60 -21.77 34.16
N CYS A 893 15.36 -20.65 34.85
CA CYS A 893 15.97 -19.35 34.59
C CYS A 893 17.07 -18.95 35.59
N GLY A 894 17.41 -19.84 36.53
CA GLY A 894 18.26 -19.53 37.68
C GLY A 894 17.60 -18.59 38.71
N ALA A 895 18.24 -18.49 39.87
CA ALA A 895 17.67 -17.99 41.13
C ALA A 895 16.78 -16.73 41.09
N PHE A 896 17.13 -15.72 40.28
CA PHE A 896 16.49 -14.39 40.38
C PHE A 896 15.55 -14.04 39.21
N ILE A 897 15.16 -15.03 38.39
CA ILE A 897 14.25 -14.82 37.26
C ILE A 897 13.08 -15.81 37.35
N GLN A 898 11.87 -15.29 37.45
CA GLN A 898 10.66 -16.11 37.50
C GLN A 898 10.33 -16.66 36.12
N ALA A 899 10.45 -17.98 35.95
CA ALA A 899 10.03 -18.70 34.76
C ALA A 899 8.55 -18.46 34.41
N ALA A 900 8.27 -18.17 33.14
CA ALA A 900 6.92 -18.02 32.59
C ALA A 900 6.13 -19.34 32.59
N ASN A 901 6.82 -20.47 32.72
CA ASN A 901 6.35 -21.82 32.43
C ASN A 901 5.82 -21.90 30.99
N LYS A 902 6.59 -21.28 30.09
CA LYS A 902 6.35 -21.18 28.66
C LYS A 902 7.67 -21.30 27.91
N ASP A 903 7.53 -21.79 26.71
CA ASP A 903 8.56 -22.06 25.71
C ASP A 903 7.79 -21.88 24.39
N GLU A 904 7.59 -20.61 23.98
CA GLU A 904 6.64 -20.27 22.90
C GLU A 904 7.18 -20.58 21.50
N ASP A 905 8.51 -20.74 21.33
CA ASP A 905 9.14 -21.19 20.09
C ASP A 905 9.60 -22.67 20.08
N LEU A 906 9.71 -23.30 21.27
CA LEU A 906 9.98 -24.73 21.54
C LEU A 906 11.45 -25.13 21.43
N ASP A 907 12.35 -24.26 21.91
CA ASP A 907 13.81 -24.48 22.04
C ASP A 907 14.20 -25.24 23.34
N GLY A 908 13.42 -25.09 24.42
CA GLY A 908 13.62 -25.75 25.72
C GLY A 908 14.26 -24.88 26.81
N ILE A 909 14.56 -23.61 26.52
CA ILE A 909 14.70 -22.52 27.51
C ILE A 909 13.29 -21.98 27.83
N ASP A 910 13.11 -21.31 28.97
CA ASP A 910 11.83 -20.67 29.31
C ASP A 910 11.82 -19.20 28.82
N ASP A 911 10.69 -18.76 28.24
CA ASP A 911 10.48 -17.42 27.67
C ASP A 911 10.95 -16.26 28.58
N ALA A 912 10.94 -16.44 29.91
CA ALA A 912 11.33 -15.40 30.85
C ALA A 912 12.85 -15.17 30.96
N CYS A 913 13.66 -16.10 30.44
CA CYS A 913 15.13 -16.04 30.45
C CYS A 913 15.80 -16.32 29.11
N ASP A 914 15.06 -16.77 28.09
CA ASP A 914 15.54 -16.78 26.73
C ASP A 914 15.86 -15.35 26.22
N PRO A 915 17.08 -15.08 25.74
CA PRO A 915 17.43 -13.79 25.14
C PRO A 915 16.84 -13.54 23.74
N GLU A 916 16.29 -14.53 23.02
CA GLU A 916 15.83 -14.37 21.62
C GLU A 916 14.62 -15.26 21.24
N ILE A 917 13.44 -15.05 21.85
CA ILE A 917 12.21 -15.81 21.53
C ILE A 917 11.88 -15.69 20.03
N THR A 918 11.91 -16.81 19.29
CA THR A 918 11.76 -16.83 17.82
C THR A 918 10.34 -17.20 17.32
N ASP A 919 10.19 -17.42 16.01
CA ASP A 919 8.93 -17.90 15.41
C ASP A 919 8.78 -19.43 15.65
N PRO A 920 7.66 -19.92 16.22
CA PRO A 920 7.52 -21.33 16.61
C PRO A 920 7.72 -22.33 15.47
N ILE A 921 8.56 -23.33 15.75
CA ILE A 921 8.97 -24.35 14.77
C ILE A 921 7.77 -25.25 14.39
N LEU A 922 7.16 -24.94 13.23
CA LEU A 922 5.92 -25.60 12.75
C LEU A 922 6.08 -27.11 12.47
N TYR A 923 7.29 -27.54 12.12
CA TYR A 923 7.65 -28.93 11.85
C TYR A 923 9.02 -29.26 12.44
N THR A 924 9.10 -30.30 13.26
CA THR A 924 10.35 -30.79 13.85
C THR A 924 10.71 -32.17 13.31
N ALA A 925 12.00 -32.44 13.14
CA ALA A 925 12.54 -33.66 12.56
C ALA A 925 13.64 -34.22 13.47
N ARG A 926 13.55 -35.52 13.80
CA ARG A 926 14.56 -36.23 14.61
C ARG A 926 14.78 -37.64 14.09
N ASN A 927 15.89 -38.27 14.46
CA ASN A 927 16.05 -39.71 14.29
C ASN A 927 14.93 -40.47 15.02
N GLY A 928 14.65 -41.69 14.57
CA GLY A 928 13.96 -42.67 15.39
C GLY A 928 14.69 -42.93 16.71
N LYS A 929 13.93 -43.34 17.74
CA LYS A 929 14.45 -43.85 19.01
C LYS A 929 14.00 -45.30 19.17
N SER A 930 14.96 -46.21 19.39
CA SER A 930 14.71 -47.62 19.69
C SER A 930 13.79 -47.83 20.89
N SER A 931 13.86 -46.94 21.89
CA SER A 931 12.96 -46.91 23.06
C SER A 931 11.50 -46.57 22.75
N LEU A 932 11.19 -46.13 21.51
CA LEU A 932 9.84 -45.89 21.00
C LEU A 932 9.44 -46.89 19.91
N GLY A 933 10.27 -47.91 19.63
CA GLY A 933 10.04 -48.87 18.54
C GLY A 933 10.35 -48.31 17.14
N GLU A 934 11.09 -47.21 17.06
CA GLU A 934 11.44 -46.53 15.81
C GLU A 934 12.83 -46.94 15.30
N ASP A 935 13.04 -46.79 13.99
CA ASP A 935 14.30 -47.07 13.28
C ASP A 935 15.28 -45.89 13.42
N GLU A 936 16.39 -46.06 14.16
CA GLU A 936 17.32 -44.97 14.50
C GLU A 936 18.12 -44.43 13.30
N ASP A 937 18.13 -45.17 12.18
CA ASP A 937 18.73 -44.78 10.90
C ASP A 937 17.72 -44.12 9.94
N ARG A 938 16.50 -43.81 10.42
CA ARG A 938 15.52 -42.97 9.72
C ARG A 938 15.25 -41.69 10.48
N ILE A 939 14.91 -40.65 9.72
CA ILE A 939 14.37 -39.41 10.28
C ILE A 939 12.84 -39.47 10.24
N TYR A 940 12.24 -39.10 11.37
CA TYR A 940 10.81 -39.03 11.63
C TYR A 940 10.41 -37.54 11.70
N LEU A 941 9.37 -37.15 10.96
CA LEU A 941 8.89 -35.77 10.84
C LEU A 941 7.55 -35.60 11.58
N PHE A 942 7.47 -34.56 12.41
CA PHE A 942 6.34 -34.27 13.29
C PHE A 942 5.80 -32.85 13.03
N ARG A 943 4.47 -32.66 13.06
CA ARG A 943 3.78 -31.38 12.81
C ARG A 943 3.14 -30.86 14.10
N ASN A 944 3.27 -29.56 14.37
CA ASN A 944 2.56 -28.91 15.48
C ASN A 944 1.04 -28.80 15.18
N THR A 945 0.19 -29.26 16.09
CA THR A 945 -1.27 -29.33 15.90
C THR A 945 -1.96 -27.97 15.77
N ARG A 946 -1.33 -26.87 16.22
CA ARG A 946 -1.88 -25.51 16.02
C ARG A 946 -1.78 -25.02 14.57
N ALA A 947 -0.97 -25.65 13.72
CA ALA A 947 -0.66 -25.17 12.37
C ALA A 947 -1.88 -25.00 11.45
N ALA A 948 -2.94 -25.81 11.61
CA ALA A 948 -4.13 -25.75 10.76
C ALA A 948 -4.86 -24.38 10.85
N ASN A 949 -4.93 -23.79 12.04
CA ASN A 949 -5.57 -22.48 12.26
C ASN A 949 -4.71 -21.30 11.77
N LEU A 950 -3.39 -21.50 11.63
CA LEU A 950 -2.44 -20.46 11.21
C LEU A 950 -2.25 -20.43 9.69
N THR A 951 -2.26 -21.59 9.02
CA THR A 951 -1.98 -21.67 7.57
C THR A 951 -3.22 -21.84 6.69
N GLY A 952 -4.36 -22.23 7.27
CA GLY A 952 -5.61 -22.48 6.53
C GLY A 952 -5.57 -23.70 5.59
N VAL A 953 -4.52 -24.53 5.66
CA VAL A 953 -4.37 -25.73 4.83
C VAL A 953 -5.10 -26.91 5.48
N THR A 954 -6.22 -27.32 4.89
CA THR A 954 -7.04 -28.46 5.34
C THR A 954 -7.21 -29.50 4.23
N ASN A 955 -6.19 -30.35 4.02
CA ASN A 955 -6.29 -31.66 3.33
C ASN A 955 -4.94 -32.45 3.29
N ASP A 956 -3.92 -32.05 4.06
CA ASP A 956 -2.58 -32.66 4.07
C ASP A 956 -2.38 -33.69 5.22
N TYR A 957 -3.44 -34.02 5.96
CA TYR A 957 -3.42 -34.89 7.13
C TYR A 957 -4.66 -35.78 7.19
N VAL A 958 -4.50 -37.03 7.62
CA VAL A 958 -5.60 -37.98 7.87
C VAL A 958 -5.73 -38.16 9.38
N ASP A 959 -6.83 -37.70 9.95
CA ASP A 959 -7.09 -37.85 11.38
C ASP A 959 -7.33 -39.32 11.78
N LYS A 960 -6.68 -39.73 12.87
CA LYS A 960 -6.83 -41.03 13.55
C LYS A 960 -7.01 -40.87 15.06
N SER A 961 -7.69 -39.80 15.50
CA SER A 961 -7.93 -39.36 16.88
C SER A 961 -8.69 -40.35 17.81
N LYS A 962 -8.19 -41.58 17.97
CA LYS A 962 -8.65 -42.55 18.98
C LYS A 962 -7.54 -43.30 19.74
N ASN A 963 -6.30 -42.81 19.72
CA ASN A 963 -5.26 -43.20 20.69
C ASN A 963 -4.57 -41.96 21.25
N GLN A 964 -4.42 -41.90 22.58
CA GLN A 964 -4.27 -40.64 23.31
C GLN A 964 -2.83 -40.26 23.67
N ASN A 965 -1.83 -40.88 23.03
CA ASN A 965 -0.39 -40.70 23.34
C ASN A 965 0.58 -40.86 22.15
N ASN A 966 0.09 -41.01 20.91
CA ASN A 966 0.92 -41.39 19.77
C ASN A 966 1.17 -40.24 18.79
N ALA A 967 2.44 -39.84 18.66
CA ALA A 967 2.91 -39.00 17.57
C ALA A 967 3.38 -39.88 16.39
N ASP A 968 2.44 -40.44 15.63
CA ASP A 968 2.78 -41.22 14.42
C ASP A 968 3.34 -40.28 13.32
N ALA A 969 4.59 -40.49 12.90
CA ALA A 969 5.25 -39.67 11.89
C ALA A 969 4.76 -39.95 10.46
N LEU A 970 4.75 -38.92 9.60
CA LEU A 970 4.10 -39.01 8.27
C LEU A 970 4.74 -40.04 7.31
N VAL A 971 6.07 -40.04 7.16
CA VAL A 971 6.83 -41.04 6.39
C VAL A 971 8.24 -41.17 6.98
N GLY A 972 8.73 -42.40 7.19
CA GLY A 972 10.12 -42.67 7.59
C GLY A 972 11.00 -43.07 6.41
N HIS A 973 11.89 -42.18 5.97
CA HIS A 973 12.87 -42.44 4.91
C HIS A 973 14.30 -42.55 5.46
N THR A 974 15.10 -43.43 4.84
CA THR A 974 16.54 -43.54 5.05
C THR A 974 17.27 -42.42 4.31
N LEU A 975 18.14 -41.70 5.02
CA LEU A 975 19.03 -40.67 4.49
C LEU A 975 20.44 -40.93 5.02
N SER A 976 21.47 -40.61 4.24
CA SER A 976 22.86 -40.67 4.69
C SER A 976 23.14 -39.65 5.81
N GLU A 977 24.18 -39.91 6.61
CA GLU A 977 24.41 -39.28 7.93
C GLU A 977 24.46 -37.74 7.94
N GLU A 978 24.69 -37.10 6.79
CA GLU A 978 24.91 -35.65 6.61
C GLU A 978 23.65 -34.77 6.79
N THR A 979 22.49 -35.35 7.13
CA THR A 979 21.21 -34.63 7.29
C THR A 979 20.67 -34.60 8.72
N ARG A 980 21.42 -35.12 9.70
CA ARG A 980 21.03 -35.14 11.12
C ARG A 980 21.11 -33.73 11.75
N GLY A 981 19.96 -33.05 11.91
CA GLY A 981 19.79 -31.86 12.75
C GLY A 981 19.39 -30.56 12.05
N LEU A 982 18.28 -30.56 11.29
CA LEU A 982 17.78 -29.38 10.56
C LEU A 982 16.23 -29.32 10.55
N ALA A 983 15.65 -28.12 10.59
CA ALA A 983 14.20 -27.87 10.60
C ALA A 983 13.77 -26.88 9.49
N PHE A 984 12.56 -27.06 8.92
CA PHE A 984 12.08 -26.31 7.74
C PHE A 984 10.56 -26.14 7.70
N ASN A 985 10.08 -25.01 7.17
CA ASN A 985 8.65 -24.77 6.95
C ASN A 985 8.04 -25.61 5.82
N LYS A 986 8.83 -26.00 4.81
CA LYS A 986 8.43 -26.99 3.80
C LYS A 986 9.65 -27.73 3.24
N LEU A 987 9.69 -29.04 3.42
CA LEU A 987 10.69 -29.90 2.77
C LEU A 987 10.19 -30.34 1.39
N VAL A 988 10.99 -30.11 0.35
CA VAL A 988 10.75 -30.63 -1.01
C VAL A 988 11.93 -31.49 -1.41
N VAL A 989 11.76 -32.81 -1.33
CA VAL A 989 12.75 -33.78 -1.83
C VAL A 989 12.36 -34.16 -3.25
N MET A 990 13.15 -33.75 -4.24
CA MET A 990 13.01 -34.28 -5.60
C MET A 990 13.43 -35.75 -5.61
N LYS A 991 12.57 -36.61 -6.15
CA LYS A 991 12.85 -38.04 -6.32
C LYS A 991 13.74 -38.26 -7.55
N GLU A 992 14.59 -39.28 -7.53
CA GLU A 992 15.22 -39.78 -8.76
C GLU A 992 14.15 -40.18 -9.79
N ALA A 993 14.30 -39.64 -11.00
CA ALA A 993 13.60 -40.04 -12.20
C ALA A 993 14.57 -39.91 -13.39
N ASP A 994 15.28 -41.00 -13.66
CA ASP A 994 16.03 -41.32 -14.88
C ASP A 994 16.96 -40.22 -15.48
N GLY A 995 18.10 -40.00 -14.83
CA GLY A 995 19.35 -39.64 -15.54
C GLY A 995 20.07 -38.33 -15.16
N ASP A 996 21.39 -38.44 -14.97
CA ASP A 996 22.40 -37.37 -15.06
C ASP A 996 22.24 -36.09 -14.19
N ILE A 997 22.06 -36.28 -12.88
CA ILE A 997 22.51 -35.28 -11.89
C ILE A 997 23.97 -35.57 -11.51
N LYS A 998 24.85 -34.56 -11.62
CA LYS A 998 26.29 -34.74 -11.31
C LYS A 998 26.56 -34.78 -9.80
N LYS A 999 27.46 -35.68 -9.39
CA LYS A 999 27.98 -35.78 -8.02
C LYS A 999 28.50 -34.42 -7.53
N GLY A 1000 27.97 -33.94 -6.40
CA GLY A 1000 28.22 -32.60 -5.87
C GLY A 1000 27.09 -31.58 -6.11
N THR A 1001 25.94 -31.99 -6.65
CA THR A 1001 24.74 -31.12 -6.73
C THR A 1001 24.08 -31.00 -5.33
N PRO A 1002 23.81 -29.79 -4.81
CA PRO A 1002 23.35 -29.59 -3.45
C PRO A 1002 21.86 -29.90 -3.26
N ILE A 1003 21.51 -30.39 -2.06
CA ILE A 1003 20.13 -30.47 -1.58
C ILE A 1003 19.63 -29.03 -1.31
N ILE A 1004 18.45 -28.69 -1.83
CA ILE A 1004 17.82 -27.37 -1.68
C ILE A 1004 16.71 -27.46 -0.62
N LEU A 1005 16.64 -26.43 0.24
CA LEU A 1005 15.78 -26.38 1.41
C LEU A 1005 14.99 -25.05 1.39
N ALA A 1006 13.66 -25.11 1.54
CA ALA A 1006 12.77 -24.06 1.02
C ALA A 1006 12.15 -23.14 2.09
N LYS A 1007 12.34 -21.83 1.87
CA LYS A 1007 11.72 -20.63 2.48
C LYS A 1007 11.70 -20.52 4.02
N ASP A 1008 12.37 -19.49 4.54
CA ASP A 1008 11.99 -18.82 5.80
C ASP A 1008 10.73 -17.95 5.57
N VAL A 1009 10.18 -17.37 6.65
CA VAL A 1009 9.04 -16.41 6.58
C VAL A 1009 9.36 -15.11 5.81
N ASN A 1010 10.59 -14.95 5.32
CA ASN A 1010 11.08 -13.82 4.52
C ASN A 1010 11.54 -14.25 3.11
N GLU A 1011 11.11 -15.43 2.64
CA GLU A 1011 11.31 -15.98 1.29
C GLU A 1011 12.77 -16.23 0.83
N LYS A 1012 13.70 -16.48 1.77
CA LYS A 1012 15.11 -16.78 1.45
C LYS A 1012 15.34 -18.29 1.28
N CYS A 1013 16.34 -18.65 0.46
CA CYS A 1013 16.67 -20.04 0.13
C CYS A 1013 18.12 -20.41 0.53
N TYR A 1014 18.33 -21.63 1.02
CA TYR A 1014 19.56 -22.08 1.66
C TYR A 1014 19.98 -23.49 1.19
N ALA A 1015 21.27 -23.81 1.32
CA ALA A 1015 21.83 -25.13 1.02
C ALA A 1015 23.08 -25.45 1.86
N LEU A 1016 23.51 -26.72 1.78
CA LEU A 1016 24.77 -27.24 2.35
C LEU A 1016 25.93 -27.21 1.33
N LYS A 1017 27.17 -27.33 1.83
CA LYS A 1017 28.40 -27.12 1.05
C LYS A 1017 29.12 -28.45 0.74
N PRO A 1018 29.53 -28.76 -0.50
CA PRO A 1018 30.14 -30.04 -0.86
C PRO A 1018 31.61 -30.26 -0.42
N GLU A 1019 32.10 -29.55 0.60
CA GLU A 1019 33.53 -29.51 0.98
C GLU A 1019 33.80 -30.04 2.40
N ASP A 1020 32.82 -30.00 3.30
CA ASP A 1020 32.99 -30.21 4.75
C ASP A 1020 32.74 -31.68 5.20
N TYR A 1021 32.86 -32.64 4.28
CA TYR A 1021 32.21 -33.97 4.33
C TYR A 1021 33.08 -35.15 4.81
N LEU A 1022 34.35 -34.95 5.20
CA LEU A 1022 35.30 -36.06 5.45
C LEU A 1022 36.18 -35.92 6.72
N SER A 1023 35.58 -35.86 7.92
CA SER A 1023 36.22 -36.33 9.18
C SER A 1023 35.25 -36.34 10.39
N PRO A 1024 35.50 -37.19 11.40
CA PRO A 1024 34.53 -37.51 12.47
C PRO A 1024 34.29 -36.38 13.49
N ALA A 1025 33.21 -36.51 14.25
CA ALA A 1025 32.70 -35.51 15.17
C ALA A 1025 33.56 -35.31 16.44
N LEU A 1026 33.61 -34.07 16.92
CA LEU A 1026 34.16 -33.68 18.23
C LEU A 1026 33.11 -32.88 19.01
N LYS A 1027 33.15 -32.98 20.34
CA LYS A 1027 32.16 -32.35 21.23
C LYS A 1027 32.28 -30.81 21.25
N PRO A 1028 31.17 -30.08 21.45
CA PRO A 1028 31.21 -28.66 21.79
C PRO A 1028 32.10 -28.40 23.01
N GLY A 1029 32.82 -27.28 23.03
CA GLY A 1029 33.73 -26.89 24.12
C GLY A 1029 35.21 -27.28 23.94
N ALA A 1030 35.57 -28.03 22.89
CA ALA A 1030 36.98 -28.22 22.52
C ALA A 1030 37.61 -26.91 21.98
N LYS A 1031 38.90 -26.66 22.25
CA LYS A 1031 39.60 -25.42 21.84
C LYS A 1031 39.61 -25.18 20.33
N ASP A 1032 39.51 -26.24 19.53
CA ASP A 1032 39.56 -26.20 18.06
C ASP A 1032 38.16 -26.23 17.42
N TYR A 1033 37.10 -26.10 18.21
CA TYR A 1033 35.71 -26.11 17.73
C TYR A 1033 35.41 -24.89 16.86
N LYS A 1034 34.85 -25.14 15.66
CA LYS A 1034 34.27 -24.11 14.79
C LYS A 1034 32.83 -24.46 14.44
N LEU A 1035 31.95 -23.46 14.53
CA LEU A 1035 30.57 -23.55 14.06
C LEU A 1035 30.56 -23.80 12.53
N ARG A 1036 29.82 -24.81 12.06
CA ARG A 1036 29.66 -25.09 10.62
C ARG A 1036 28.40 -24.36 10.12
N GLY A 1037 28.54 -23.54 9.08
CA GLY A 1037 27.48 -22.65 8.62
C GLY A 1037 26.76 -23.12 7.35
N LEU A 1038 25.42 -22.97 7.33
CA LEU A 1038 24.63 -23.01 6.10
C LEU A 1038 25.04 -21.87 5.15
N ILE A 1039 25.01 -22.11 3.84
CA ILE A 1039 25.18 -21.04 2.85
C ILE A 1039 23.82 -20.56 2.32
N LYS A 1040 23.54 -19.27 2.54
CA LYS A 1040 22.48 -18.52 1.85
C LYS A 1040 22.82 -18.47 0.36
N LEU A 1041 21.97 -19.04 -0.49
CA LEU A 1041 22.22 -19.08 -1.93
C LEU A 1041 22.03 -17.70 -2.56
N SER A 1042 23.12 -17.02 -2.87
CA SER A 1042 23.11 -15.71 -3.56
C SER A 1042 22.77 -15.82 -5.05
N LYS A 1043 22.87 -17.02 -5.64
CA LYS A 1043 22.30 -17.44 -6.92
C LYS A 1043 21.90 -18.91 -6.85
N LEU A 1044 20.77 -19.25 -7.46
CA LEU A 1044 20.31 -20.62 -7.63
C LEU A 1044 21.00 -21.32 -8.83
N PRO A 1045 21.03 -22.66 -8.87
CA PRO A 1045 21.42 -23.42 -10.06
C PRO A 1045 20.59 -23.04 -11.29
N LYS A 1046 21.20 -23.15 -12.48
CA LYS A 1046 20.57 -22.70 -13.73
C LYS A 1046 19.47 -23.68 -14.16
N GLY A 1047 18.22 -23.31 -13.90
CA GLY A 1047 17.05 -24.17 -14.08
C GLY A 1047 16.24 -24.41 -12.80
N ALA A 1048 16.67 -23.85 -11.66
CA ALA A 1048 15.92 -23.85 -10.41
C ALA A 1048 15.50 -22.42 -10.01
N SER A 1049 14.21 -22.22 -9.82
CA SER A 1049 13.60 -21.14 -9.02
C SER A 1049 13.29 -21.67 -7.61
N CYS A 1050 13.00 -20.79 -6.66
CA CYS A 1050 12.38 -21.22 -5.38
C CYS A 1050 10.85 -21.33 -5.47
N GLU A 1051 10.30 -21.16 -6.68
CA GLU A 1051 8.91 -21.45 -7.08
C GLU A 1051 8.91 -21.91 -8.55
N GLU A 1052 8.83 -23.23 -8.75
CA GLU A 1052 8.02 -23.94 -9.76
C GLU A 1052 7.67 -25.32 -9.14
#